data_AF-A0A9E5RGR1-F1
#
_entry.id   AF-A0A9E5RGR1-F1
#
_cell.length_a   1.000
_cell.length_b   1.000
_cell.length_c   1.000
_cell.angle_alpha   90.00
_cell.angle_beta   90.00
_cell.angle_gamma   90.00
#
_symmetry.space_group_name_H-M   'P 1'
#
loop_
_entity.id
_entity.type
_entity.pdbx_description
1 polymer ?
#
loop_
_entity_poly.entity_id
_entity_poly.type
_entity_poly.pdbx_seq_one_letter_code
_entity_poly.pdbx_strand_id
1 'polypeptide(L)'
;MTQLENLVLDATPTLAEPLSNPASLPEQKQVLDYAAKLRTDRAFLHLVLVNVATGINQFRLHLANTRLKDSAKTNLYGEDKLGILQKQTLLRLERRFRSVLRTEEFWSKTASWILTRLNQWHREGLIPSDCSVAGMLSLESGVNLTEGDEWRESLVMSACAFHTASQWLRHLDLSGQNTVEIDRLLGIQSVDATTREPLFQDTEVERVATGYPILTGAQALINSQWEDGEYPYWQKLVGEGFIQHHIVRQSPSSQQIELVPGKAAWEIIQQFGPEAAYVFLIFSSYATDSDEPWAEQIRLKGTDLIRLFGWDKRTDITIAQKLKKIGHLVELVCSLSVLVKNINIGAKRYNVERGAMWILEGLGYAGQLALTMDINQPDSPTYEAGDPDELYIKVRPGVWTEKFLNASDDGSAKEALFQYGYLAKSTLQINPYRQRLASKLAIFLTIMSRIRDDGRYEVQTLLERLEPKELLESVQKDRLRRVKLIDQWDSALLTLKELGWEIDFDPVTYPESIRPSWSLSDDFESGYRPRNWLATWLKAIVIIKPSVKIQEKLGAHVPVSLKPERTHVPSPVLTNDAIQAALDAKGMTKAQLADALQVDRSLVTRWLKGQRTIQPKHLEQIKMLLGDFEQDMGTLSQKTMPLITYHLTNT
;
A
#
# COMPACT_ATOMS: atom_id res chain seq x y z
N MET A 1 0.59 52.17 -7.25
CA MET A 1 0.73 52.63 -5.85
C MET A 1 -0.22 53.79 -5.51
N THR A 2 -1.40 53.91 -6.14
CA THR A 2 -2.35 55.01 -5.89
C THR A 2 -3.81 54.56 -6.06
N GLN A 3 -4.15 53.37 -5.55
CA GLN A 3 -5.54 52.89 -5.43
C GLN A 3 -5.81 52.15 -4.10
N LEU A 4 -4.95 52.36 -3.08
CA LEU A 4 -5.07 51.70 -1.77
C LEU A 4 -5.47 52.64 -0.62
N GLU A 5 -5.65 53.94 -0.86
CA GLU A 5 -6.00 54.93 0.18
C GLU A 5 -7.49 55.29 0.24
N ASN A 6 -8.31 54.94 -0.76
CA ASN A 6 -9.74 55.29 -0.78
C ASN A 6 -10.68 54.22 -0.19
N LEU A 7 -10.16 53.16 0.42
CA LEU A 7 -10.96 52.10 1.08
C LEU A 7 -11.05 52.27 2.61
N VAL A 8 -10.49 53.34 3.18
CA VAL A 8 -10.42 53.55 4.64
C VAL A 8 -11.53 54.44 5.19
N LEU A 9 -12.38 55.06 4.35
CA LEU A 9 -13.33 56.09 4.82
C LEU A 9 -14.84 55.77 4.74
N ASP A 10 -15.26 54.57 4.32
CA ASP A 10 -16.70 54.21 4.29
C ASP A 10 -17.07 52.95 5.11
N ALA A 11 -16.19 52.53 6.02
CA ALA A 11 -16.43 51.37 6.87
C ALA A 11 -17.11 51.73 8.20
N THR A 12 -18.39 52.13 8.15
CA THR A 12 -19.30 51.90 9.28
C THR A 12 -20.22 50.72 8.92
N PRO A 13 -20.12 49.56 9.59
CA PRO A 13 -21.03 48.46 9.36
C PRO A 13 -22.36 48.77 10.06
N THR A 14 -23.36 49.19 9.30
CA THR A 14 -24.72 49.39 9.80
C THR A 14 -25.46 48.06 9.84
N LEU A 15 -25.55 47.47 11.04
CA LEU A 15 -26.71 46.66 11.41
C LEU A 15 -27.95 47.49 11.09
N ALA A 16 -28.81 47.01 10.21
CA ALA A 16 -29.99 47.74 9.75
C ALA A 16 -30.79 48.25 10.96
N GLU A 17 -31.10 49.56 10.95
CA GLU A 17 -31.89 50.20 12.00
C GLU A 17 -33.26 49.52 12.12
N PRO A 18 -33.73 49.21 13.34
CA PRO A 18 -35.08 48.74 13.54
C PRO A 18 -36.06 49.87 13.21
N LEU A 19 -37.04 49.56 12.36
CA LEU A 19 -38.24 50.37 12.20
C LEU A 19 -38.86 50.62 13.58
N SER A 20 -39.13 51.90 13.81
CA SER A 20 -39.35 52.52 15.10
C SER A 20 -40.57 51.98 15.85
N ASN A 21 -40.37 51.56 17.10
CA ASN A 21 -41.40 51.61 18.14
C ASN A 21 -40.73 52.02 19.46
N PRO A 22 -41.06 53.20 20.05
CA PRO A 22 -40.31 53.77 21.16
C PRO A 22 -40.80 53.20 22.48
N ALA A 23 -40.33 52.01 22.86
CA ALA A 23 -40.54 51.50 24.21
C ALA A 23 -39.34 50.67 24.67
N SER A 24 -38.62 51.23 25.66
CA SER A 24 -37.45 50.70 26.39
C SER A 24 -36.24 50.31 25.52
N LEU A 25 -35.49 51.32 25.06
CA LEU A 25 -34.09 51.11 24.69
C LEU A 25 -33.31 50.67 25.94
N PRO A 26 -32.42 49.66 25.84
CA PRO A 26 -31.58 49.26 26.96
C PRO A 26 -30.71 50.42 27.41
N GLU A 27 -30.48 50.55 28.73
CA GLU A 27 -29.63 51.61 29.27
C GLU A 27 -28.21 51.51 28.68
N GLN A 28 -27.61 52.65 28.33
CA GLN A 28 -26.31 52.68 27.65
C GLN A 28 -25.20 51.95 28.44
N LYS A 29 -25.30 51.97 29.77
CA LYS A 29 -24.41 51.21 30.67
C LYS A 29 -24.58 49.69 30.51
N GLN A 30 -25.82 49.22 30.42
CA GLN A 30 -26.15 47.80 30.22
C GLN A 30 -25.64 47.28 28.87
N VAL A 31 -25.71 48.09 27.81
CA VAL A 31 -25.16 47.76 26.49
C VAL A 31 -23.64 47.63 26.53
N LEU A 32 -22.95 48.52 27.24
CA LEU A 32 -21.48 48.47 27.38
C LEU A 32 -21.02 47.25 28.18
N ASP A 33 -21.71 46.95 29.30
CA ASP A 33 -21.40 45.79 30.13
C ASP A 33 -21.62 44.47 29.37
N TYR A 34 -22.71 44.38 28.59
CA TYR A 34 -23.00 43.21 27.77
C TYR A 34 -22.05 43.09 26.56
N ALA A 35 -21.66 44.20 25.95
CA ALA A 35 -20.64 44.21 24.90
C ALA A 35 -19.28 43.73 25.44
N ALA A 36 -18.92 44.06 26.68
CA ALA A 36 -17.73 43.54 27.34
C ALA A 36 -17.83 42.02 27.58
N LYS A 37 -19.01 41.52 28.02
CA LYS A 37 -19.30 40.08 28.16
C LYS A 37 -19.12 39.33 26.83
N LEU A 38 -19.68 39.85 25.73
CA LEU A 38 -19.55 39.22 24.40
C LEU A 38 -18.11 39.23 23.87
N ARG A 39 -17.29 40.21 24.26
CA ARG A 39 -15.87 40.27 23.87
C ARG A 39 -15.03 39.24 24.62
N THR A 40 -15.32 38.98 25.89
CA THR A 40 -14.58 38.00 26.70
C THR A 40 -15.05 36.59 26.44
N ASP A 41 -16.35 36.39 26.24
CA ASP A 41 -16.96 35.12 25.90
C ASP A 41 -16.82 34.81 24.41
N ARG A 42 -15.90 33.90 24.08
CA ARG A 42 -15.64 33.50 22.69
C ARG A 42 -16.79 32.71 22.06
N ALA A 43 -17.82 32.32 22.80
CA ALA A 43 -18.93 31.51 22.30
C ALA A 43 -19.67 32.21 21.13
N PHE A 44 -20.02 33.49 21.29
CA PHE A 44 -20.70 34.26 20.23
C PHE A 44 -19.84 34.39 18.97
N LEU A 45 -18.55 34.73 19.13
CA LEU A 45 -17.62 34.83 18.01
C LEU A 45 -17.46 33.49 17.27
N HIS A 46 -17.35 32.40 18.03
CA HIS A 46 -17.27 31.06 17.46
C HIS A 46 -18.52 30.76 16.62
N LEU A 47 -19.71 31.08 17.14
CA LEU A 47 -20.98 30.87 16.47
C LEU A 47 -21.12 31.67 15.16
N VAL A 48 -20.66 32.93 15.15
CA VAL A 48 -20.59 33.75 13.94
C VAL A 48 -19.67 33.11 12.90
N LEU A 49 -18.44 32.76 13.30
CA LEU A 49 -17.43 32.21 12.39
C LEU A 49 -17.84 30.84 11.83
N VAL A 50 -18.53 30.01 12.61
CA VAL A 50 -19.12 28.75 12.14
C VAL A 50 -20.16 29.02 11.06
N ASN A 51 -21.11 29.93 11.30
CA ASN A 51 -22.13 30.29 10.30
C ASN A 51 -21.51 30.85 9.01
N VAL A 52 -20.42 31.63 9.11
CA VAL A 52 -19.68 32.11 7.94
C VAL A 52 -19.02 30.96 7.18
N ALA A 53 -18.34 30.03 7.88
CA ALA A 53 -17.76 28.85 7.25
C ALA A 53 -18.82 27.99 6.55
N THR A 54 -20.00 27.85 7.17
CA THR A 54 -21.17 27.18 6.59
C THR A 54 -21.58 27.85 5.29
N GLY A 55 -21.77 29.17 5.26
CA GLY A 55 -22.17 29.88 4.05
C GLY A 55 -21.16 29.78 2.90
N ILE A 56 -19.86 29.88 3.19
CA ILE A 56 -18.79 29.68 2.19
C ILE A 56 -18.86 28.26 1.62
N ASN A 57 -19.08 27.26 2.47
CA ASN A 57 -19.22 25.86 2.06
C ASN A 57 -20.47 25.63 1.19
N GLN A 58 -21.60 26.29 1.50
CA GLN A 58 -22.81 26.23 0.68
C GLN A 58 -22.57 26.80 -0.71
N PHE A 59 -21.88 27.94 -0.81
CA PHE A 59 -21.50 28.55 -2.07
C PHE A 59 -20.59 27.62 -2.91
N ARG A 60 -19.60 26.99 -2.27
CA ARG A 60 -18.74 25.97 -2.89
C ARG A 60 -19.54 24.81 -3.48
N LEU A 61 -20.50 24.27 -2.73
CA LEU A 61 -21.36 23.18 -3.17
C LEU A 61 -22.27 23.61 -4.34
N HIS A 62 -22.75 24.85 -4.34
CA HIS A 62 -23.52 25.40 -5.45
C HIS A 62 -22.69 25.50 -6.74
N LEU A 63 -21.43 25.91 -6.64
CA LEU A 63 -20.48 25.89 -7.77
C LEU A 63 -20.17 24.48 -8.28
N ALA A 64 -20.13 23.48 -7.38
CA ALA A 64 -19.92 22.08 -7.76
C ALA A 64 -21.16 21.48 -8.45
N ASN A 65 -22.35 21.77 -7.94
CA ASN A 65 -23.62 21.26 -8.48
C ASN A 65 -24.01 21.93 -9.80
N THR A 66 -23.64 23.19 -10.04
CA THR A 66 -23.86 23.84 -11.35
C THR A 66 -23.02 23.21 -12.47
N ARG A 67 -21.98 22.42 -12.14
CA ARG A 67 -21.18 21.63 -13.10
C ARG A 67 -21.74 20.22 -13.35
N LEU A 68 -22.63 19.72 -12.49
CA LEU A 68 -23.28 18.41 -12.60
C LEU A 68 -24.79 18.63 -12.76
N LYS A 69 -25.30 18.55 -13.99
CA LYS A 69 -26.74 18.50 -14.24
C LYS A 69 -27.30 17.18 -13.72
N ASP A 70 -27.60 17.10 -12.44
CA ASP A 70 -28.77 16.37 -11.95
C ASP A 70 -29.13 16.75 -10.52
N SER A 71 -30.42 16.99 -10.34
CA SER A 71 -31.02 17.59 -9.15
C SER A 71 -31.24 16.57 -8.04
N ALA A 72 -30.62 16.80 -6.89
CA ALA A 72 -31.18 16.39 -5.60
C ALA A 72 -31.02 17.57 -4.63
N LYS A 73 -32.15 18.15 -4.20
CA LYS A 73 -32.19 19.17 -3.15
C LYS A 73 -31.77 18.52 -1.83
N THR A 74 -30.50 18.67 -1.47
CA THR A 74 -30.00 18.25 -0.15
C THR A 74 -30.35 19.34 0.86
N ASN A 75 -31.07 18.96 1.91
CA ASN A 75 -31.50 19.86 2.97
C ASN A 75 -30.28 20.36 3.77
N LEU A 76 -30.19 21.68 3.97
CA LEU A 76 -28.98 22.43 4.34
C LEU A 76 -28.79 22.65 5.85
N TYR A 77 -29.60 21.99 6.68
CA TYR A 77 -29.54 22.05 8.15
C TYR A 77 -29.10 20.73 8.81
N GLY A 78 -28.54 19.78 8.03
CA GLY A 78 -27.82 18.65 8.61
C GLY A 78 -26.53 19.15 9.25
N GLU A 79 -26.41 19.03 10.57
CA GLU A 79 -25.31 19.53 11.41
C GLU A 79 -23.94 18.85 11.11
N ASP A 80 -23.86 18.04 10.06
CA ASP A 80 -22.95 16.90 9.90
C ASP A 80 -21.60 17.18 9.19
N LYS A 81 -21.24 18.43 8.84
CA LYS A 81 -20.06 18.68 7.97
C LYS A 81 -19.05 19.74 8.42
N LEU A 82 -19.16 20.30 9.63
CA LEU A 82 -18.38 21.50 10.01
C LEU A 82 -17.15 21.29 10.90
N GLY A 83 -17.06 20.22 11.70
CA GLY A 83 -16.10 20.28 12.82
C GLY A 83 -14.69 19.71 12.61
N ILE A 84 -14.38 18.95 11.55
CA ILE A 84 -12.97 18.55 11.30
C ILE A 84 -12.12 19.74 10.80
N LEU A 85 -12.78 20.85 10.41
CA LEU A 85 -12.16 22.08 9.92
C LEU A 85 -11.99 23.16 11.02
N GLN A 86 -12.54 22.97 12.23
CA GLN A 86 -12.88 24.07 13.12
C GLN A 86 -11.69 24.94 13.54
N LYS A 87 -10.66 24.44 14.23
CA LYS A 87 -9.70 25.36 14.87
C LYS A 87 -8.89 26.20 13.86
N GLN A 88 -8.39 25.59 12.79
CA GLN A 88 -7.56 26.32 11.82
C GLN A 88 -8.41 27.20 10.89
N THR A 89 -9.59 26.75 10.49
CA THR A 89 -10.49 27.52 9.63
C THR A 89 -11.06 28.71 10.38
N LEU A 90 -11.49 28.51 11.64
CA LEU A 90 -11.94 29.61 12.50
C LEU A 90 -10.81 30.62 12.72
N LEU A 91 -9.57 30.18 12.97
CA LEU A 91 -8.42 31.11 13.08
C LEU A 91 -8.14 31.88 11.79
N ARG A 92 -8.33 31.28 10.61
CA ARG A 92 -8.16 31.97 9.32
C ARG A 92 -9.26 33.00 9.09
N LEU A 93 -10.51 32.62 9.36
CA LEU A 93 -11.66 33.52 9.26
C LEU A 93 -11.55 34.66 10.27
N GLU A 94 -11.17 34.37 11.51
CA GLU A 94 -10.93 35.37 12.55
C GLU A 94 -9.83 36.36 12.14
N ARG A 95 -8.73 35.88 11.54
CA ARG A 95 -7.69 36.78 10.98
C ARG A 95 -8.25 37.65 9.85
N ARG A 96 -9.14 37.11 9.02
CA ARG A 96 -9.74 37.84 7.89
C ARG A 96 -10.69 38.95 8.36
N PHE A 97 -11.46 38.69 9.42
CA PHE A 97 -12.40 39.65 10.01
C PHE A 97 -11.85 40.45 11.19
N ARG A 98 -10.53 40.38 11.42
CA ARG A 98 -9.86 41.05 12.55
C ARG A 98 -10.09 42.57 12.58
N SER A 99 -10.22 43.22 11.42
CA SER A 99 -10.52 44.66 11.35
C SER A 99 -11.90 44.98 11.92
N VAL A 100 -12.92 44.17 11.59
CA VAL A 100 -14.29 44.31 12.10
C VAL A 100 -14.36 44.04 13.59
N LEU A 101 -13.71 42.95 14.05
CA LEU A 101 -13.71 42.52 15.45
C LEU A 101 -13.01 43.50 16.42
N ARG A 102 -12.16 44.39 15.90
CA ARG A 102 -11.49 45.45 16.69
C ARG A 102 -12.33 46.71 16.87
N THR A 103 -13.40 46.89 16.11
CA THR A 103 -14.25 48.08 16.22
C THR A 103 -15.14 47.98 17.45
N GLU A 104 -15.12 49.02 18.29
CA GLU A 104 -15.97 49.00 19.49
C GLU A 104 -17.45 49.06 19.13
N GLU A 105 -17.75 49.80 18.07
CA GLU A 105 -19.07 49.99 17.50
C GLU A 105 -19.75 48.67 17.13
N PHE A 106 -19.01 47.69 16.60
CA PHE A 106 -19.56 46.37 16.28
C PHE A 106 -20.15 45.71 17.53
N TRP A 107 -19.38 45.60 18.60
CA TRP A 107 -19.81 44.94 19.83
C TRP A 107 -20.96 45.69 20.52
N SER A 108 -20.94 47.02 20.49
CA SER A 108 -22.04 47.83 21.03
C SER A 108 -23.34 47.66 20.23
N LYS A 109 -23.27 47.61 18.89
CA LYS A 109 -24.44 47.36 18.04
C LYS A 109 -24.98 45.94 18.22
N THR A 110 -24.10 44.93 18.30
CA THR A 110 -24.48 43.53 18.56
C THR A 110 -25.15 43.38 19.93
N ALA A 111 -24.56 43.97 20.98
CA ALA A 111 -25.13 43.95 22.33
C ALA A 111 -26.49 44.64 22.38
N SER A 112 -26.63 45.81 21.74
CA SER A 112 -27.92 46.49 21.62
C SER A 112 -28.93 45.63 20.89
N TRP A 113 -28.54 44.95 19.80
CA TRP A 113 -29.43 44.08 19.04
C TRP A 113 -29.98 42.96 19.93
N ILE A 114 -29.11 42.23 20.63
CA ILE A 114 -29.49 41.11 21.51
C ILE A 114 -30.39 41.58 22.65
N LEU A 115 -29.98 42.62 23.38
CA LEU A 115 -30.74 43.14 24.52
C LEU A 115 -32.11 43.67 24.12
N THR A 116 -32.24 44.34 22.97
CA THR A 116 -33.54 44.80 22.47
C THR A 116 -34.49 43.62 22.21
N ARG A 117 -34.00 42.50 21.64
CA ARG A 117 -34.83 41.33 21.34
C ARG A 117 -35.17 40.53 22.60
N LEU A 118 -34.27 40.46 23.57
CA LEU A 118 -34.57 39.87 24.87
C LEU A 118 -35.63 40.68 25.63
N ASN A 119 -35.52 42.01 25.63
CA ASN A 119 -36.53 42.90 26.21
C ASN A 119 -37.87 42.82 25.47
N GLN A 120 -37.85 42.60 24.16
CA GLN A 120 -39.07 42.39 23.37
C GLN A 120 -39.73 41.06 23.74
N TRP A 121 -38.97 39.96 23.75
CA TRP A 121 -39.48 38.64 24.11
C TRP A 121 -40.02 38.61 25.54
N HIS A 122 -39.32 39.24 26.48
CA HIS A 122 -39.77 39.32 27.87
C HIS A 122 -41.12 40.06 28.03
N ARG A 123 -41.39 41.05 27.18
CA ARG A 123 -42.65 41.82 27.19
C ARG A 123 -43.79 41.13 26.46
N GLU A 124 -43.50 40.54 25.31
CA GLU A 124 -44.53 39.98 24.42
C GLU A 124 -44.83 38.51 24.73
N GLY A 125 -43.97 37.83 25.51
CA GLY A 125 -44.11 36.41 25.85
C GLY A 125 -43.89 35.47 24.66
N LEU A 126 -43.55 36.00 23.49
CA LEU A 126 -43.36 35.29 22.23
C LEU A 126 -41.99 35.61 21.63
N ILE A 127 -41.44 34.67 20.86
CA ILE A 127 -40.18 34.85 20.15
C ILE A 127 -40.32 35.98 19.10
N PRO A 128 -39.38 36.93 19.03
CA PRO A 128 -39.34 37.92 17.96
C PRO A 128 -39.27 37.22 16.58
N SER A 129 -40.05 37.71 15.62
CA SER A 129 -40.15 37.10 14.28
C SER A 129 -38.85 37.13 13.47
N ASP A 130 -37.94 38.04 13.79
CA ASP A 130 -36.58 38.11 13.21
C ASP A 130 -35.61 37.09 13.82
N CYS A 131 -35.99 36.47 14.94
CA CYS A 131 -35.28 35.35 15.58
C CYS A 131 -35.83 33.98 15.15
N SER A 132 -37.00 33.90 14.49
CA SER A 132 -37.56 32.65 13.96
C SER A 132 -37.02 32.33 12.56
N VAL A 133 -35.70 32.18 12.42
CA VAL A 133 -35.06 31.84 11.14
C VAL A 133 -35.35 30.38 10.78
N ALA A 134 -35.89 30.16 9.57
CA ALA A 134 -36.19 28.82 9.05
C ALA A 134 -34.92 27.93 9.07
N GLY A 135 -34.96 26.85 9.85
CA GLY A 135 -33.85 25.91 10.04
C GLY A 135 -33.16 25.97 11.40
N MET A 136 -33.55 26.89 12.29
CA MET A 136 -33.43 26.59 13.74
C MET A 136 -34.46 25.53 14.12
N LEU A 137 -34.04 24.55 14.94
CA LEU A 137 -34.88 23.49 15.47
C LEU A 137 -36.21 24.07 15.98
N SER A 138 -37.29 23.75 15.27
CA SER A 138 -38.65 24.05 15.72
C SER A 138 -38.94 23.10 16.88
N LEU A 139 -38.69 23.55 18.10
CA LEU A 139 -39.16 22.86 19.30
C LEU A 139 -40.69 22.99 19.33
N GLU A 140 -41.38 21.90 19.02
CA GLU A 140 -42.81 21.77 19.31
C GLU A 140 -43.01 22.11 20.79
N SER A 141 -43.78 23.16 21.01
CA SER A 141 -44.10 23.75 22.31
C SER A 141 -44.85 22.75 23.16
N GLY A 142 -44.18 22.16 24.15
CA GLY A 142 -44.84 21.17 24.99
C GLY A 142 -44.13 20.74 26.26
N VAL A 143 -43.31 21.57 26.93
CA VAL A 143 -42.93 21.29 28.34
C VAL A 143 -42.70 22.60 29.10
N ASN A 144 -43.35 22.74 30.26
CA ASN A 144 -43.10 23.77 31.26
C ASN A 144 -41.63 23.69 31.74
N LEU A 145 -40.81 24.70 31.45
CA LEU A 145 -39.45 24.80 31.95
C LEU A 145 -39.26 26.07 32.77
N THR A 146 -39.05 25.88 34.06
CA THR A 146 -38.53 26.87 35.01
C THR A 146 -37.00 26.89 34.93
N GLU A 147 -36.46 27.47 33.84
CA GLU A 147 -35.03 27.80 33.61
C GLU A 147 -34.91 28.80 32.42
N GLY A 148 -35.92 29.68 32.29
CA GLY A 148 -36.33 30.25 30.99
C GLY A 148 -35.48 31.40 30.41
N ASP A 149 -34.58 32.04 31.14
CA ASP A 149 -33.91 33.26 30.66
C ASP A 149 -32.57 33.00 29.96
N GLU A 150 -31.79 32.00 30.38
CA GLU A 150 -30.52 31.63 29.72
C GLU A 150 -30.76 30.97 28.36
N TRP A 151 -31.80 30.14 28.24
CA TRP A 151 -32.20 29.55 26.97
C TRP A 151 -32.67 30.60 25.96
N ARG A 152 -33.43 31.62 26.40
CA ARG A 152 -33.84 32.75 25.55
C ARG A 152 -32.62 33.55 25.08
N GLU A 153 -31.66 33.81 25.96
CA GLU A 153 -30.40 34.46 25.62
C GLU A 153 -29.64 33.68 24.54
N SER A 154 -29.51 32.36 24.71
CA SER A 154 -28.86 31.48 23.72
C SER A 154 -29.52 31.53 22.34
N LEU A 155 -30.85 31.49 22.28
CA LEU A 155 -31.58 31.52 21.01
C LEU A 155 -31.43 32.87 20.30
N VAL A 156 -31.54 33.98 21.04
CA VAL A 156 -31.33 35.33 20.49
C VAL A 156 -29.88 35.54 20.06
N MET A 157 -28.90 35.04 20.82
CA MET A 157 -27.48 35.06 20.43
C MET A 157 -27.24 34.29 19.14
N SER A 158 -27.87 33.13 18.97
CA SER A 158 -27.76 32.32 17.77
C SER A 158 -28.37 33.00 16.54
N ALA A 159 -29.55 33.62 16.70
CA ALA A 159 -30.16 34.41 15.63
C ALA A 159 -29.28 35.62 15.25
N CYS A 160 -28.73 36.31 16.24
CA CYS A 160 -27.80 37.42 16.02
C CYS A 160 -26.53 36.97 15.28
N ALA A 161 -25.99 35.81 15.66
CA ALA A 161 -24.80 35.25 15.04
C ALA A 161 -25.04 34.89 13.56
N PHE A 162 -26.21 34.32 13.25
CA PHE A 162 -26.62 34.02 11.88
C PHE A 162 -26.80 35.28 11.01
N HIS A 163 -27.46 36.31 11.54
CA HIS A 163 -27.61 37.61 10.85
C HIS A 163 -26.25 38.26 10.58
N THR A 164 -25.37 38.25 11.59
CA THR A 164 -24.01 38.79 11.48
C THR A 164 -23.20 38.04 10.42
N ALA A 165 -23.24 36.71 10.44
CA ALA A 165 -22.57 35.88 9.45
C ALA A 165 -23.10 36.13 8.02
N SER A 166 -24.41 36.28 7.87
CA SER A 166 -25.05 36.60 6.58
C SER A 166 -24.59 37.93 6.01
N GLN A 167 -24.41 38.96 6.86
CA GLN A 167 -23.84 40.24 6.43
C GLN A 167 -22.39 40.09 6.00
N TRP A 168 -21.56 39.38 6.77
CA TRP A 168 -20.16 39.14 6.41
C TRP A 168 -20.02 38.39 5.09
N LEU A 169 -20.90 37.42 4.82
CA LEU A 169 -20.95 36.68 3.56
C LEU A 169 -21.31 37.57 2.36
N ARG A 170 -22.18 38.57 2.52
CA ARG A 170 -22.53 39.52 1.45
C ARG A 170 -21.36 40.42 1.04
N HIS A 171 -20.45 40.70 1.97
CA HIS A 171 -19.26 41.51 1.73
C HIS A 171 -18.03 40.69 1.32
N LEU A 172 -18.08 39.37 1.52
CA LEU A 172 -17.14 38.44 0.90
C LEU A 172 -17.51 38.33 -0.58
N ASP A 173 -16.74 38.96 -1.46
CA ASP A 173 -16.87 38.72 -2.90
C ASP A 173 -16.39 37.30 -3.23
N LEU A 174 -17.32 36.35 -3.10
CA LEU A 174 -17.13 34.95 -3.46
C LEU A 174 -17.38 34.71 -4.95
N SER A 175 -18.03 35.66 -5.64
CA SER A 175 -18.42 35.53 -7.05
C SER A 175 -17.23 35.59 -8.01
N GLY A 176 -16.18 36.32 -7.64
CA GLY A 176 -14.93 36.39 -8.39
C GLY A 176 -13.87 35.34 -8.03
N GLN A 177 -14.10 34.48 -7.03
CA GLN A 177 -13.09 33.54 -6.52
C GLN A 177 -13.17 32.17 -7.19
N ASN A 178 -12.01 31.59 -7.49
CA ASN A 178 -11.92 30.23 -8.04
C ASN A 178 -12.21 29.18 -6.93
N THR A 179 -12.68 27.98 -7.29
CA THR A 179 -12.95 26.87 -6.36
C THR A 179 -11.74 26.53 -5.48
N VAL A 180 -10.54 26.69 -6.04
CA VAL A 180 -9.24 26.57 -5.37
C VAL A 180 -9.08 27.57 -4.20
N GLU A 181 -9.52 28.82 -4.39
CA GLU A 181 -9.39 29.88 -3.38
C GLU A 181 -10.43 29.69 -2.26
N ILE A 182 -11.63 29.22 -2.62
CA ILE A 182 -12.68 28.85 -1.70
C ILE A 182 -12.25 27.64 -0.85
N ASP A 183 -11.61 26.65 -1.46
CA ASP A 183 -11.02 25.51 -0.74
C ASP A 183 -9.87 25.95 0.17
N ARG A 184 -9.06 26.96 -0.20
CA ARG A 184 -8.04 27.54 0.70
C ARG A 184 -8.66 28.25 1.91
N LEU A 185 -9.74 29.01 1.68
CA LEU A 185 -10.49 29.69 2.74
C LEU A 185 -11.06 28.71 3.76
N LEU A 186 -11.62 27.60 3.27
CA LEU A 186 -12.16 26.52 4.11
C LEU A 186 -11.09 25.56 4.65
N GLY A 187 -9.82 25.73 4.28
CA GLY A 187 -8.75 24.81 4.69
C GLY A 187 -8.81 23.41 4.04
N ILE A 188 -9.58 23.28 2.96
CA ILE A 188 -9.83 22.03 2.21
C ILE A 188 -8.69 21.75 1.22
N GLN A 189 -7.88 22.74 0.86
CA GLN A 189 -6.68 22.47 0.07
C GLN A 189 -5.60 21.75 0.88
N SER A 190 -5.47 20.46 0.57
CA SER A 190 -4.22 19.73 0.59
C SER A 190 -3.18 20.48 -0.24
N VAL A 191 -2.09 20.88 0.41
CA VAL A 191 -0.89 21.32 -0.28
C VAL A 191 -0.40 20.17 -1.19
N ASP A 192 -0.24 20.53 -2.46
CA ASP A 192 0.37 19.85 -3.61
C ASP A 192 -0.41 18.77 -4.37
N ALA A 193 -0.92 19.23 -5.52
CA ALA A 193 -1.49 18.47 -6.63
C ALA A 193 -0.39 17.79 -7.46
N THR A 194 0.22 16.76 -6.89
CA THR A 194 0.87 15.68 -7.65
C THR A 194 0.51 14.35 -6.99
N THR A 195 -0.78 14.07 -6.85
CA THR A 195 -1.22 12.66 -6.72
C THR A 195 -0.90 12.03 -8.06
N ARG A 196 0.13 11.18 -8.09
CA ARG A 196 0.45 10.32 -9.23
C ARG A 196 -0.82 9.57 -9.65
N GLU A 197 -0.96 9.31 -10.96
CA GLU A 197 -2.11 8.57 -11.48
C GLU A 197 -2.25 7.22 -10.74
N PRO A 198 -3.47 6.83 -10.35
CA PRO A 198 -3.69 5.58 -9.65
C PRO A 198 -3.30 4.39 -10.54
N LEU A 199 -2.71 3.36 -9.93
CA LEU A 199 -2.32 2.13 -10.63
C LEU A 199 -3.50 1.53 -11.42
N PHE A 200 -3.18 0.91 -12.57
CA PHE A 200 -4.12 0.18 -13.40
C PHE A 200 -5.23 1.03 -14.04
N GLN A 201 -4.94 2.28 -14.41
CA GLN A 201 -5.85 3.11 -15.21
C GLN A 201 -5.90 2.64 -16.66
N ASP A 202 -4.74 2.54 -17.31
CA ASP A 202 -4.64 2.21 -18.74
C ASP A 202 -4.29 0.75 -19.00
N THR A 203 -3.76 0.06 -17.99
CA THR A 203 -3.30 -1.33 -18.15
C THR A 203 -3.79 -2.21 -17.00
N GLU A 204 -3.94 -3.50 -17.27
CA GLU A 204 -4.30 -4.50 -16.23
C GLU A 204 -3.06 -5.01 -15.46
N VAL A 205 -1.87 -4.56 -15.84
CA VAL A 205 -0.59 -5.10 -15.39
C VAL A 205 0.45 -4.00 -15.22
N GLU A 206 0.91 -3.80 -13.99
CA GLU A 206 1.87 -2.77 -13.59
C GLU A 206 3.23 -3.35 -13.17
N ARG A 207 4.29 -2.55 -13.22
CA ARG A 207 5.60 -2.98 -12.71
C ARG A 207 5.57 -3.05 -11.19
N VAL A 208 6.27 -4.04 -10.63
CA VAL A 208 6.42 -4.19 -9.19
C VAL A 208 7.82 -4.68 -8.86
N ALA A 209 8.40 -4.15 -7.80
CA ALA A 209 9.68 -4.57 -7.28
C ALA A 209 9.61 -6.05 -6.87
N THR A 210 10.62 -6.83 -7.22
CA THR A 210 10.70 -8.26 -6.87
C THR A 210 12.03 -8.63 -6.23
N GLY A 211 12.81 -7.63 -5.82
CA GLY A 211 14.07 -7.85 -5.11
C GLY A 211 13.87 -8.58 -3.78
N TYR A 212 14.96 -9.10 -3.22
CA TYR A 212 14.91 -9.90 -2.00
C TYR A 212 14.16 -9.24 -0.83
N PRO A 213 14.33 -7.94 -0.50
CA PRO A 213 13.55 -7.28 0.56
C PRO A 213 12.03 -7.36 0.35
N ILE A 214 11.57 -7.28 -0.90
CA ILE A 214 10.15 -7.41 -1.25
C ILE A 214 9.69 -8.86 -1.13
N LEU A 215 10.49 -9.82 -1.64
CA LEU A 215 10.17 -11.25 -1.50
C LEU A 215 10.03 -11.66 -0.04
N THR A 216 11.03 -11.35 0.78
CA THR A 216 11.04 -11.73 2.20
C THR A 216 10.01 -10.95 3.01
N GLY A 217 9.78 -9.67 2.67
CA GLY A 217 8.75 -8.85 3.32
C GLY A 217 7.34 -9.38 3.03
N ALA A 218 7.04 -9.71 1.78
CA ALA A 218 5.76 -10.32 1.41
C ALA A 218 5.58 -11.69 2.08
N GLN A 219 6.64 -12.51 2.15
CA GLN A 219 6.62 -13.78 2.87
C GLN A 219 6.35 -13.59 4.37
N ALA A 220 6.98 -12.60 5.01
CA ALA A 220 6.77 -12.29 6.42
C ALA A 220 5.32 -11.85 6.72
N LEU A 221 4.64 -11.22 5.76
CA LEU A 221 3.22 -10.81 5.86
C LEU A 221 2.23 -11.97 5.61
N ILE A 222 2.59 -12.99 4.84
CA ILE A 222 1.66 -14.10 4.50
C ILE A 222 1.93 -15.39 5.27
N ASN A 223 3.14 -15.57 5.79
CA ASN A 223 3.59 -16.77 6.48
C ASN A 223 3.79 -16.50 7.99
N SER A 224 3.41 -17.47 8.81
CA SER A 224 3.47 -17.42 10.27
C SER A 224 4.78 -17.99 10.86
N GLN A 225 5.82 -18.20 10.06
CA GLN A 225 7.13 -18.72 10.48
C GLN A 225 8.02 -17.67 11.18
N TRP A 226 7.43 -16.87 12.05
CA TRP A 226 8.16 -15.94 12.89
C TRP A 226 8.82 -16.69 14.05
N GLU A 227 10.06 -16.36 14.36
CA GLU A 227 10.80 -16.95 15.48
C GLU A 227 10.64 -16.09 16.73
N ASP A 228 10.54 -16.75 17.87
CA ASP A 228 10.39 -16.09 19.16
C ASP A 228 11.74 -15.59 19.69
N GLY A 229 11.71 -14.46 20.40
CA GLY A 229 12.87 -13.78 20.94
C GLY A 229 12.46 -12.53 21.71
N GLU A 230 13.42 -11.79 22.26
CA GLU A 230 13.14 -10.49 22.91
C GLU A 230 12.36 -9.56 21.95
N TYR A 231 12.77 -9.61 20.67
CA TYR A 231 12.07 -9.03 19.54
C TYR A 231 11.80 -10.13 18.53
N PRO A 232 10.53 -10.53 18.31
CA PRO A 232 10.18 -11.51 17.30
C PRO A 232 10.74 -11.12 15.94
N TYR A 233 11.28 -12.10 15.23
CA TYR A 233 11.90 -11.85 13.93
C TYR A 233 11.54 -12.92 12.90
N TRP A 234 11.55 -12.50 11.65
CA TRP A 234 11.46 -13.40 10.51
C TRP A 234 12.77 -13.32 9.74
N GLN A 235 13.43 -14.46 9.49
CA GLN A 235 14.74 -14.46 8.84
C GLN A 235 14.79 -15.41 7.64
N LYS A 236 15.45 -14.96 6.57
CA LYS A 236 15.82 -15.81 5.44
C LYS A 236 17.31 -15.74 5.17
N LEU A 237 17.93 -16.91 5.11
CA LEU A 237 19.32 -17.07 4.66
C LEU A 237 19.39 -16.95 3.13
N VAL A 238 20.34 -16.14 2.64
CA VAL A 238 20.62 -15.92 1.22
C VAL A 238 22.13 -16.02 1.01
N GLY A 239 22.60 -17.20 0.58
CA GLY A 239 24.03 -17.50 0.52
C GLY A 239 24.65 -17.48 1.92
N GLU A 240 25.72 -16.69 2.09
CA GLU A 240 26.41 -16.47 3.38
C GLU A 240 25.77 -15.35 4.22
N GLY A 241 24.80 -14.63 3.65
CA GLY A 241 24.10 -13.52 4.30
C GLY A 241 22.68 -13.87 4.72
N PHE A 242 21.98 -12.86 5.24
CA PHE A 242 20.58 -12.99 5.61
C PHE A 242 19.81 -11.68 5.46
N ILE A 243 18.50 -11.82 5.27
CA ILE A 243 17.52 -10.75 5.46
C ILE A 243 16.69 -11.09 6.69
N GLN A 244 16.49 -10.09 7.55
CA GLN A 244 15.71 -10.23 8.75
C GLN A 244 14.69 -9.10 8.86
N HIS A 245 13.45 -9.46 9.21
CA HIS A 245 12.35 -8.53 9.46
C HIS A 245 11.96 -8.58 10.93
N HIS A 246 11.60 -7.42 11.46
CA HIS A 246 11.07 -7.26 12.83
C HIS A 246 9.91 -6.28 12.82
N ILE A 247 9.17 -6.26 13.92
CA ILE A 247 8.12 -5.29 14.15
C ILE A 247 8.69 -4.03 14.79
N VAL A 248 8.33 -2.90 14.21
CA VAL A 248 8.76 -1.58 14.66
C VAL A 248 7.58 -0.63 14.84
N ARG A 249 7.73 0.29 15.79
CA ARG A 249 6.87 1.44 15.97
C ARG A 249 7.58 2.66 15.40
N GLN A 250 6.84 3.45 14.63
CA GLN A 250 7.34 4.69 14.06
C GLN A 250 6.76 5.87 14.84
N SER A 251 7.62 6.78 15.27
CA SER A 251 7.20 8.03 15.91
C SER A 251 6.94 9.10 14.83
N PRO A 252 5.70 9.62 14.70
CA PRO A 252 5.34 10.57 13.63
C PRO A 252 6.15 11.88 13.65
N SER A 253 6.71 12.25 14.81
CA SER A 253 7.40 13.51 15.04
C SER A 253 8.93 13.45 14.85
N SER A 254 9.56 12.30 15.05
CA SER A 254 11.03 12.15 15.03
C SER A 254 11.56 11.22 13.95
N GLN A 255 10.68 10.53 13.20
CA GLN A 255 11.05 9.44 12.27
C GLN A 255 11.95 8.36 12.90
N GLN A 256 11.98 8.29 14.24
CA GLN A 256 12.69 7.25 14.96
C GLN A 256 11.89 5.96 14.93
N ILE A 257 12.64 4.86 14.81
CA ILE A 257 12.12 3.51 14.69
C ILE A 257 12.50 2.77 15.97
N GLU A 258 11.48 2.33 16.70
CA GLU A 258 11.66 1.57 17.93
C GLU A 258 11.20 0.13 17.72
N LEU A 259 11.99 -0.83 18.17
CA LEU A 259 11.59 -2.24 18.09
C LEU A 259 10.49 -2.53 19.11
N VAL A 260 9.47 -3.26 18.66
CA VAL A 260 8.36 -3.67 19.53
C VAL A 260 8.72 -5.02 20.16
N PRO A 261 8.81 -5.14 21.49
CA PRO A 261 9.20 -6.39 22.14
C PRO A 261 8.02 -7.34 22.37
N GLY A 262 8.35 -8.63 22.50
CA GLY A 262 7.50 -9.68 23.07
C GLY A 262 6.05 -9.70 22.57
N LYS A 263 5.10 -9.68 23.52
CA LYS A 263 3.66 -9.90 23.25
C LYS A 263 3.05 -8.87 22.29
N ALA A 264 3.46 -7.60 22.37
CA ALA A 264 2.91 -6.56 21.51
C ALA A 264 3.30 -6.75 20.04
N ALA A 265 4.50 -7.27 19.77
CA ALA A 265 4.90 -7.64 18.40
C ALA A 265 4.10 -8.84 17.90
N TRP A 266 3.88 -9.85 18.75
CA TRP A 266 3.05 -11.01 18.40
C TRP A 266 1.60 -10.64 18.07
N GLU A 267 1.00 -9.68 18.77
CA GLU A 267 -0.35 -9.17 18.46
C GLU A 267 -0.41 -8.53 17.06
N ILE A 268 0.65 -7.84 16.63
CA ILE A 268 0.76 -7.28 15.27
C ILE A 268 0.95 -8.41 14.24
N ILE A 269 1.85 -9.35 14.51
CA ILE A 269 2.14 -10.49 13.60
C ILE A 269 0.88 -11.33 13.36
N GLN A 270 0.04 -11.53 14.37
CA GLN A 270 -1.23 -12.28 14.24
C GLN A 270 -2.23 -11.62 13.29
N GLN A 271 -2.11 -10.31 13.08
CA GLN A 271 -2.99 -9.54 12.18
C GLN A 271 -2.46 -9.54 10.73
N PHE A 272 -1.27 -10.08 10.48
CA PHE A 272 -0.75 -10.22 9.13
C PHE A 272 -1.55 -11.22 8.28
N GLY A 273 -1.61 -10.93 6.99
CA GLY A 273 -2.28 -11.78 6.01
C GLY A 273 -2.20 -11.24 4.60
N PRO A 274 -2.87 -11.92 3.64
CA PRO A 274 -2.80 -11.55 2.23
C PRO A 274 -3.26 -10.11 1.94
N GLU A 275 -4.22 -9.57 2.68
CA GLU A 275 -4.68 -8.19 2.49
C GLU A 275 -3.59 -7.15 2.83
N ALA A 276 -2.79 -7.39 3.87
CA ALA A 276 -1.63 -6.56 4.17
C ALA A 276 -0.56 -6.69 3.08
N ALA A 277 -0.34 -7.91 2.59
CA ALA A 277 0.56 -8.14 1.47
C ALA A 277 0.09 -7.47 0.16
N TYR A 278 -1.21 -7.30 -0.07
CA TYR A 278 -1.72 -6.51 -1.20
C TYR A 278 -1.35 -5.04 -1.10
N VAL A 279 -1.53 -4.42 0.07
CA VAL A 279 -1.07 -3.03 0.32
C VAL A 279 0.45 -2.93 0.10
N PHE A 280 1.20 -3.91 0.62
CA PHE A 280 2.65 -3.98 0.45
C PHE A 280 3.07 -4.06 -1.03
N LEU A 281 2.39 -4.86 -1.86
CA LEU A 281 2.63 -4.93 -3.29
C LEU A 281 2.27 -3.63 -4.03
N ILE A 282 1.19 -2.95 -3.63
CA ILE A 282 0.80 -1.65 -4.17
C ILE A 282 1.90 -0.61 -3.89
N PHE A 283 2.38 -0.52 -2.64
CA PHE A 283 3.48 0.37 -2.29
C PHE A 283 4.75 0.03 -3.09
N SER A 284 5.04 -1.26 -3.22
CA SER A 284 6.17 -1.75 -4.03
C SER A 284 6.07 -1.34 -5.49
N SER A 285 4.86 -1.34 -6.07
CA SER A 285 4.62 -0.90 -7.44
C SER A 285 4.90 0.59 -7.62
N TYR A 286 4.34 1.45 -6.76
CA TYR A 286 4.63 2.89 -6.79
C TYR A 286 6.11 3.21 -6.60
N ALA A 287 6.80 2.49 -5.70
CA ALA A 287 8.24 2.68 -5.48
C ALA A 287 9.10 2.20 -6.66
N THR A 288 8.61 1.30 -7.50
CA THR A 288 9.37 0.77 -8.65
C THR A 288 9.46 1.75 -9.80
N ASP A 289 8.40 2.54 -9.99
CA ASP A 289 8.32 3.53 -11.06
C ASP A 289 8.78 4.92 -10.59
N SER A 290 9.42 5.03 -9.43
CA SER A 290 9.98 6.27 -8.89
C SER A 290 11.45 6.41 -9.29
N ASP A 291 11.88 7.63 -9.66
CA ASP A 291 13.27 7.92 -10.04
C ASP A 291 14.20 7.86 -8.81
N GLU A 292 13.75 8.43 -7.69
CA GLU A 292 14.43 8.39 -6.39
C GLU A 292 13.50 7.81 -5.31
N PRO A 293 13.32 6.48 -5.26
CA PRO A 293 12.34 5.85 -4.37
C PRO A 293 12.53 6.18 -2.89
N TRP A 294 13.75 6.42 -2.41
CA TRP A 294 14.01 6.72 -1.00
C TRP A 294 13.60 8.14 -0.59
N ALA A 295 13.43 9.05 -1.55
CA ALA A 295 13.09 10.45 -1.33
C ALA A 295 11.63 10.77 -1.67
N GLU A 296 11.03 10.05 -2.63
CA GLU A 296 9.68 10.36 -3.12
C GLU A 296 8.57 9.93 -2.14
N GLN A 297 7.57 10.80 -1.97
CA GLN A 297 6.40 10.54 -1.14
C GLN A 297 5.26 9.96 -1.98
N ILE A 298 4.79 8.77 -1.62
CA ILE A 298 3.62 8.12 -2.20
C ILE A 298 2.36 8.64 -1.50
N ARG A 299 1.41 9.18 -2.27
CA ARG A 299 0.13 9.71 -1.78
C ARG A 299 -1.02 8.93 -2.37
N LEU A 300 -1.85 8.32 -1.53
CA LEU A 300 -2.97 7.45 -1.95
C LEU A 300 -4.27 7.84 -1.25
N LYS A 301 -5.39 7.56 -1.93
CA LYS A 301 -6.73 7.63 -1.34
C LYS A 301 -7.22 6.24 -0.97
N GLY A 302 -7.94 6.14 0.14
CA GLY A 302 -8.54 4.89 0.60
C GLY A 302 -9.59 4.39 -0.37
N THR A 303 -10.37 5.28 -0.99
CA THR A 303 -11.36 4.90 -2.01
C THR A 303 -10.74 4.23 -3.24
N ASP A 304 -9.53 4.62 -3.64
CA ASP A 304 -8.81 3.96 -4.74
C ASP A 304 -8.38 2.54 -4.35
N LEU A 305 -7.88 2.35 -3.12
CA LEU A 305 -7.54 1.03 -2.59
C LEU A 305 -8.77 0.11 -2.47
N ILE A 306 -9.94 0.66 -2.09
CA ILE A 306 -11.22 -0.09 -2.07
C ILE A 306 -11.53 -0.66 -3.48
N ARG A 307 -11.36 0.14 -4.52
CA ARG A 307 -11.60 -0.28 -5.92
C ARG A 307 -10.56 -1.31 -6.37
N LEU A 308 -9.30 -1.11 -6.03
CA LEU A 308 -8.22 -2.04 -6.38
C LEU A 308 -8.44 -3.42 -5.74
N PHE A 309 -8.90 -3.48 -4.49
CA PHE A 309 -9.22 -4.74 -3.82
C PHE A 309 -10.55 -5.37 -4.27
N GLY A 310 -11.33 -4.69 -5.11
CA GLY A 310 -12.67 -5.14 -5.50
C GLY A 310 -13.68 -5.11 -4.34
N TRP A 311 -13.41 -4.32 -3.30
CA TRP A 311 -14.30 -4.17 -2.14
C TRP A 311 -15.47 -3.23 -2.43
N ASP A 312 -15.46 -2.51 -3.55
CA ASP A 312 -16.61 -1.77 -4.07
C ASP A 312 -17.83 -2.68 -4.25
N LYS A 313 -17.62 -3.94 -4.66
CA LYS A 313 -18.66 -4.96 -4.83
C LYS A 313 -19.21 -5.53 -3.51
N ARG A 314 -18.53 -5.28 -2.38
CA ARG A 314 -18.95 -5.76 -1.06
C ARG A 314 -20.00 -4.84 -0.47
N THR A 315 -21.21 -5.35 -0.26
CA THR A 315 -22.32 -4.62 0.36
C THR A 315 -22.46 -4.93 1.86
N ASP A 316 -21.70 -5.89 2.39
CA ASP A 316 -21.78 -6.34 3.78
C ASP A 316 -21.12 -5.40 4.79
N ILE A 317 -20.22 -4.52 4.34
CA ILE A 317 -19.50 -3.55 5.17
C ILE A 317 -19.62 -2.14 4.60
N THR A 318 -19.71 -1.13 5.47
CA THR A 318 -19.85 0.27 5.07
C THR A 318 -18.54 0.83 4.49
N ILE A 319 -18.62 1.94 3.76
CA ILE A 319 -17.42 2.63 3.25
C ILE A 319 -16.49 3.02 4.41
N ALA A 320 -17.06 3.56 5.48
CA ALA A 320 -16.31 3.91 6.69
C ALA A 320 -15.56 2.72 7.30
N GLN A 321 -16.20 1.55 7.40
CA GLN A 321 -15.54 0.32 7.87
C GLN A 321 -14.43 -0.14 6.92
N LYS A 322 -14.65 -0.05 5.60
CA LYS A 322 -13.62 -0.36 4.58
C LYS A 322 -12.41 0.56 4.73
N LEU A 323 -12.63 1.87 4.91
CA LEU A 323 -11.57 2.86 5.08
C LEU A 323 -10.80 2.65 6.38
N LYS A 324 -11.48 2.43 7.51
CA LYS A 324 -10.86 2.09 8.79
C LYS A 324 -9.99 0.84 8.67
N LYS A 325 -10.49 -0.19 7.97
CA LYS A 325 -9.74 -1.41 7.71
C LYS A 325 -8.51 -1.17 6.83
N ILE A 326 -8.60 -0.35 5.79
CA ILE A 326 -7.46 0.02 4.95
C ILE A 326 -6.40 0.77 5.76
N GLY A 327 -6.80 1.75 6.58
CA GLY A 327 -5.84 2.48 7.42
C GLY A 327 -5.10 1.54 8.37
N HIS A 328 -5.83 0.59 8.97
CA HIS A 328 -5.21 -0.46 9.78
C HIS A 328 -4.22 -1.34 8.99
N LEU A 329 -4.57 -1.78 7.77
CA LEU A 329 -3.65 -2.55 6.90
C LEU A 329 -2.39 -1.76 6.55
N VAL A 330 -2.51 -0.44 6.32
CA VAL A 330 -1.37 0.45 6.06
C VAL A 330 -0.45 0.51 7.28
N GLU A 331 -1.00 0.66 8.48
CA GLU A 331 -0.23 0.64 9.73
C GLU A 331 0.51 -0.69 9.92
N LEU A 332 -0.15 -1.83 9.67
CA LEU A 332 0.48 -3.15 9.72
C LEU A 332 1.66 -3.25 8.75
N VAL A 333 1.50 -2.81 7.51
CA VAL A 333 2.58 -2.83 6.51
C VAL A 333 3.74 -1.91 6.91
N CYS A 334 3.45 -0.74 7.48
CA CYS A 334 4.48 0.19 7.96
C CYS A 334 5.16 -0.29 9.26
N SER A 335 4.55 -1.20 10.01
CA SER A 335 5.19 -1.80 11.19
C SER A 335 6.34 -2.75 10.84
N LEU A 336 6.51 -3.13 9.56
CA LEU A 336 7.54 -4.06 9.12
C LEU A 336 8.89 -3.34 8.90
N SER A 337 9.95 -3.87 9.49
CA SER A 337 11.33 -3.42 9.25
C SER A 337 12.12 -4.40 8.39
N VAL A 338 13.27 -3.96 7.90
CA VAL A 338 14.24 -4.79 7.18
C VAL A 338 15.66 -4.52 7.66
N LEU A 339 16.41 -5.60 7.78
CA LEU A 339 17.85 -5.63 8.02
C LEU A 339 18.46 -6.56 6.96
N VAL A 340 19.43 -6.08 6.20
CA VAL A 340 20.14 -6.89 5.20
C VAL A 340 21.60 -6.97 5.60
N LYS A 341 22.11 -8.18 5.82
CA LYS A 341 23.54 -8.40 6.12
C LYS A 341 24.15 -9.39 5.14
N ASN A 342 25.27 -8.97 4.55
CA ASN A 342 26.21 -9.82 3.81
C ASN A 342 25.60 -10.60 2.63
N ILE A 343 24.63 -10.00 1.92
CA ILE A 343 24.03 -10.68 0.78
C ILE A 343 24.88 -10.44 -0.45
N ASN A 344 25.38 -11.52 -1.03
CA ASN A 344 26.18 -11.49 -2.25
C ASN A 344 25.28 -11.80 -3.45
N ILE A 345 25.22 -10.87 -4.41
CA ILE A 345 24.50 -11.05 -5.66
C ILE A 345 25.46 -10.72 -6.80
N GLY A 346 25.88 -11.76 -7.52
CA GLY A 346 27.02 -11.66 -8.44
C GLY A 346 28.30 -11.29 -7.68
N ALA A 347 29.01 -10.26 -8.15
CA ALA A 347 30.23 -9.75 -7.53
C ALA A 347 29.98 -8.69 -6.43
N LYS A 348 28.73 -8.33 -6.16
CA LYS A 348 28.38 -7.21 -5.27
C LYS A 348 27.83 -7.71 -3.92
N ARG A 349 28.21 -7.01 -2.86
CA ARG A 349 27.78 -7.27 -1.48
C ARG A 349 26.86 -6.16 -1.00
N TYR A 350 25.67 -6.55 -0.55
CA TYR A 350 24.64 -5.64 -0.08
C TYR A 350 24.50 -5.72 1.43
N ASN A 351 24.51 -4.56 2.07
CA ASN A 351 24.24 -4.36 3.49
C ASN A 351 23.29 -3.19 3.65
N VAL A 352 22.22 -3.36 4.42
CA VAL A 352 21.27 -2.30 4.75
C VAL A 352 21.10 -2.34 6.25
N GLU A 353 21.35 -1.21 6.91
CA GLU A 353 21.07 -1.06 8.33
C GLU A 353 19.58 -1.25 8.61
N ARG A 354 19.26 -1.55 9.87
CA ARG A 354 17.87 -1.78 10.25
C ARG A 354 17.06 -0.50 10.03
N GLY A 355 16.03 -0.60 9.20
CA GLY A 355 15.11 0.50 8.92
C GLY A 355 13.70 0.00 8.62
N ALA A 356 12.73 0.90 8.56
CA ALA A 356 11.36 0.56 8.18
C ALA A 356 11.34 0.18 6.70
N MET A 357 10.50 -0.79 6.34
CA MET A 357 10.22 -1.07 4.92
C MET A 357 9.52 0.11 4.26
N TRP A 358 8.56 0.70 4.99
CA TRP A 358 7.71 1.81 4.57
C TRP A 358 7.56 2.78 5.74
N ILE A 359 7.79 4.06 5.50
CA ILE A 359 7.70 5.13 6.50
C ILE A 359 6.33 5.78 6.39
N LEU A 360 5.53 5.74 7.46
CA LEU A 360 4.21 6.35 7.50
C LEU A 360 4.33 7.82 7.91
N GLU A 361 4.21 8.73 6.94
CA GLU A 361 4.34 10.17 7.17
C GLU A 361 3.00 10.83 7.50
N GLY A 362 1.88 10.22 7.09
CA GLY A 362 0.56 10.71 7.42
C GLY A 362 -0.55 9.71 7.11
N LEU A 363 -1.47 9.58 8.05
CA LEU A 363 -2.71 8.83 7.91
C LEU A 363 -3.85 9.73 8.40
N GLY A 364 -4.69 10.20 7.48
CA GLY A 364 -5.75 11.18 7.79
C GLY A 364 -7.10 10.72 7.28
N TYR A 365 -8.07 10.56 8.19
CA TYR A 365 -9.45 10.30 7.82
C TYR A 365 -10.19 11.62 7.58
N ALA A 366 -11.00 11.66 6.53
CA ALA A 366 -11.99 12.70 6.29
C ALA A 366 -13.39 12.08 6.37
N GLY A 367 -14.38 12.83 6.88
CA GLY A 367 -15.75 12.31 7.05
C GLY A 367 -16.67 13.26 7.81
N GLN A 368 -17.89 12.78 8.06
CA GLN A 368 -18.92 13.51 8.79
C GLN A 368 -18.63 13.50 10.30
N LEU A 369 -19.17 14.46 11.05
CA LEU A 369 -19.16 14.42 12.52
C LEU A 369 -20.47 13.90 13.04
N ALA A 370 -20.41 13.13 14.13
CA ALA A 370 -21.58 12.71 14.87
C ALA A 370 -21.76 13.64 16.07
N LEU A 371 -22.94 14.26 16.21
CA LEU A 371 -23.32 14.90 17.47
C LEU A 371 -23.63 13.83 18.50
N THR A 372 -22.88 13.84 19.60
CA THR A 372 -23.18 13.04 20.79
C THR A 372 -23.67 13.98 21.89
N MET A 373 -24.89 13.74 22.36
CA MET A 373 -25.40 14.34 23.59
C MET A 373 -25.09 13.40 24.74
N ASP A 374 -24.28 13.85 25.70
CA ASP A 374 -24.13 13.11 26.95
C ASP A 374 -25.44 13.22 27.73
N ILE A 375 -26.06 12.07 28.04
CA ILE A 375 -27.31 11.97 28.80
C ILE A 375 -27.17 12.65 30.18
N ASN A 376 -25.94 12.76 30.70
CA ASN A 376 -25.65 13.38 31.99
C ASN A 376 -25.30 14.89 31.90
N GLN A 377 -25.10 15.44 30.69
CA GLN A 377 -24.83 16.86 30.42
C GLN A 377 -25.53 17.30 29.12
N PRO A 378 -26.87 17.42 29.13
CA PRO A 378 -27.64 17.83 27.95
C PRO A 378 -27.33 19.26 27.46
N ASP A 379 -26.60 20.05 28.25
CA ASP A 379 -26.28 21.46 27.96
C ASP A 379 -24.99 21.66 27.15
N SER A 380 -24.28 20.58 26.81
CA SER A 380 -23.01 20.66 26.07
C SER A 380 -22.95 19.63 24.94
N PRO A 381 -23.54 19.91 23.75
CA PRO A 381 -23.40 19.03 22.59
C PRO A 381 -21.92 18.88 22.22
N THR A 382 -21.40 17.65 22.33
CA THR A 382 -20.05 17.30 21.90
C THR A 382 -20.08 16.76 20.48
N TYR A 383 -19.16 17.24 19.65
CA TYR A 383 -18.99 16.76 18.29
C TYR A 383 -17.88 15.71 18.26
N GLU A 384 -18.24 14.45 18.02
CA GLU A 384 -17.29 13.36 17.85
C GLU A 384 -17.04 13.07 16.37
N ALA A 385 -15.86 12.51 16.07
CA ALA A 385 -15.55 12.05 14.72
C ALA A 385 -16.58 10.99 14.28
N GLY A 386 -17.42 11.35 13.33
CA GLY A 386 -18.38 10.42 12.73
C GLY A 386 -17.69 9.45 11.77
N ASP A 387 -18.49 8.76 10.99
CA ASP A 387 -17.96 7.74 10.09
C ASP A 387 -17.16 8.36 8.92
N PRO A 388 -15.93 7.88 8.65
CA PRO A 388 -15.09 8.44 7.59
C PRO A 388 -15.66 8.18 6.20
N ASP A 389 -15.64 9.20 5.36
CA ASP A 389 -16.01 9.17 3.94
C ASP A 389 -14.78 8.96 3.04
N GLU A 390 -13.58 9.34 3.49
CA GLU A 390 -12.32 9.17 2.76
C GLU A 390 -11.13 8.95 3.72
N LEU A 391 -10.07 8.32 3.22
CA LEU A 391 -8.79 8.17 3.91
C LEU A 391 -7.66 8.67 3.01
N TYR A 392 -6.79 9.52 3.54
CA TYR A 392 -5.58 9.99 2.88
C TYR A 392 -4.35 9.34 3.50
N ILE A 393 -3.55 8.68 2.67
CA ILE A 393 -2.34 7.95 3.06
C ILE A 393 -1.13 8.65 2.45
N LYS A 394 -0.13 8.94 3.28
CA LYS A 394 1.17 9.47 2.89
C LYS A 394 2.25 8.53 3.40
N VAL A 395 2.92 7.84 2.49
CA VAL A 395 3.94 6.84 2.81
C VAL A 395 5.18 7.11 1.97
N ARG A 396 6.36 6.91 2.55
CA ARG A 396 7.63 6.99 1.85
C ARG A 396 8.34 5.63 1.90
N PRO A 397 8.98 5.17 0.82
CA PRO A 397 9.80 3.96 0.87
C PRO A 397 11.00 4.12 1.82
N GLY A 398 11.39 3.02 2.47
CA GLY A 398 12.55 3.02 3.36
C GLY A 398 13.90 3.14 2.63
N VAL A 399 14.97 3.41 3.38
CA VAL A 399 16.35 3.59 2.86
C VAL A 399 16.88 2.36 2.11
N TRP A 400 16.30 1.17 2.37
CA TRP A 400 16.64 -0.05 1.63
C TRP A 400 16.48 0.09 0.11
N THR A 401 15.58 0.97 -0.33
CA THR A 401 15.31 1.22 -1.76
C THR A 401 16.48 1.86 -2.50
N GLU A 402 17.37 2.58 -1.82
CA GLU A 402 18.60 3.13 -2.42
C GLU A 402 19.49 2.03 -3.02
N LYS A 403 19.58 0.87 -2.33
CA LYS A 403 20.44 -0.24 -2.75
C LYS A 403 19.74 -1.29 -3.62
N PHE A 404 18.41 -1.29 -3.66
CA PHE A 404 17.62 -2.33 -4.31
C PHE A 404 16.62 -1.82 -5.36
N LEU A 405 16.37 -0.51 -5.44
CA LEU A 405 15.43 0.10 -6.39
C LEU A 405 15.99 1.34 -7.10
N ASN A 406 17.26 1.72 -6.90
CA ASN A 406 17.86 2.79 -7.68
C ASN A 406 18.11 2.31 -9.13
N ALA A 407 17.37 2.89 -10.07
CA ALA A 407 17.44 2.56 -11.49
C ALA A 407 18.48 3.39 -12.28
N SER A 408 19.21 4.31 -11.63
CA SER A 408 20.13 5.25 -12.31
C SER A 408 20.99 4.56 -13.37
N ASP A 409 20.75 4.95 -14.63
CA ASP A 409 21.28 4.33 -15.85
C ASP A 409 22.60 4.97 -16.33
N ASP A 410 23.17 5.89 -15.55
CA ASP A 410 24.43 6.54 -15.90
C ASP A 410 25.63 5.64 -15.58
N GLY A 411 26.48 5.44 -16.60
CA GLY A 411 27.53 4.41 -16.69
C GLY A 411 28.62 4.35 -15.61
N SER A 412 28.47 5.03 -14.48
CA SER A 412 29.25 4.80 -13.26
C SER A 412 28.57 3.74 -12.40
N ALA A 413 28.97 2.47 -12.58
CA ALA A 413 28.70 1.33 -11.71
C ALA A 413 27.23 1.17 -11.23
N LYS A 414 26.51 0.16 -11.74
CA LYS A 414 25.18 -0.29 -11.26
C LYS A 414 25.15 -0.66 -9.76
N GLU A 415 25.32 0.28 -8.83
CA GLU A 415 25.51 0.00 -7.39
C GLU A 415 24.29 -0.69 -6.79
N ALA A 416 23.09 -0.34 -7.26
CA ALA A 416 21.84 -0.93 -6.81
C ALA A 416 21.39 -2.14 -7.65
N LEU A 417 20.77 -3.10 -6.96
CA LEU A 417 20.18 -4.28 -7.58
C LEU A 417 18.73 -3.99 -8.01
N PHE A 418 18.54 -3.28 -9.14
CA PHE A 418 17.19 -3.02 -9.65
C PHE A 418 16.53 -4.30 -10.20
N GLN A 419 15.50 -4.79 -9.52
CA GLN A 419 14.75 -5.99 -9.90
C GLN A 419 13.26 -5.74 -9.84
N TYR A 420 12.61 -5.90 -10.99
CA TYR A 420 11.16 -5.80 -11.10
C TYR A 420 10.59 -7.00 -11.87
N GLY A 421 9.31 -7.23 -11.61
CA GLY A 421 8.41 -8.08 -12.37
C GLY A 421 7.12 -7.32 -12.63
N TYR A 422 6.03 -8.05 -12.78
CA TYR A 422 4.73 -7.47 -13.12
C TYR A 422 3.63 -7.96 -12.19
N LEU A 423 2.83 -7.03 -11.69
CA LEU A 423 1.66 -7.26 -10.85
C LEU A 423 0.39 -7.15 -11.70
N ALA A 424 -0.44 -8.18 -11.70
CA ALA A 424 -1.78 -8.11 -12.29
C ALA A 424 -2.80 -7.53 -11.29
N LYS A 425 -3.72 -6.69 -11.79
CA LYS A 425 -4.86 -6.19 -10.99
C LYS A 425 -5.69 -7.31 -10.38
N SER A 426 -5.88 -8.40 -11.13
CA SER A 426 -6.64 -9.58 -10.72
C SER A 426 -6.08 -10.27 -9.47
N THR A 427 -4.76 -10.21 -9.25
CA THR A 427 -4.10 -10.73 -8.02
C THR A 427 -4.61 -10.01 -6.77
N LEU A 428 -4.86 -8.70 -6.85
CA LEU A 428 -5.32 -7.88 -5.71
C LEU A 428 -6.81 -8.07 -5.39
N GLN A 429 -7.57 -8.66 -6.32
CA GLN A 429 -9.03 -8.84 -6.22
C GLN A 429 -9.44 -10.21 -5.70
N ILE A 430 -8.49 -11.13 -5.48
CA ILE A 430 -8.76 -12.44 -4.87
C ILE A 430 -9.21 -12.23 -3.43
N ASN A 431 -10.38 -12.76 -3.07
CA ASN A 431 -10.93 -12.64 -1.72
C ASN A 431 -10.18 -13.54 -0.72
N PRO A 432 -9.37 -12.97 0.20
CA PRO A 432 -8.51 -13.77 1.07
C PRO A 432 -9.27 -14.53 2.17
N TYR A 433 -10.51 -14.15 2.47
CA TYR A 433 -11.34 -14.82 3.47
C TYR A 433 -11.86 -16.18 2.97
N ARG A 434 -12.17 -16.27 1.67
CA ARG A 434 -12.67 -17.50 1.06
C ARG A 434 -11.53 -18.33 0.44
N GLN A 435 -10.56 -17.65 -0.18
CA GLN A 435 -9.50 -18.28 -0.96
C GLN A 435 -8.12 -17.85 -0.44
N ARG A 436 -7.86 -18.08 0.85
CA ARG A 436 -6.62 -17.69 1.52
C ARG A 436 -5.38 -18.25 0.81
N LEU A 437 -5.38 -19.54 0.49
CA LEU A 437 -4.24 -20.20 -0.15
C LEU A 437 -4.00 -19.68 -1.58
N ALA A 438 -5.07 -19.43 -2.35
CA ALA A 438 -4.97 -18.83 -3.68
C ALA A 438 -4.34 -17.44 -3.63
N SER A 439 -4.77 -16.63 -2.65
CA SER A 439 -4.23 -15.27 -2.42
C SER A 439 -2.73 -15.33 -2.10
N LYS A 440 -2.33 -16.22 -1.17
CA LYS A 440 -0.92 -16.43 -0.81
C LYS A 440 -0.09 -16.90 -2.00
N LEU A 441 -0.60 -17.86 -2.79
CA LEU A 441 0.06 -18.33 -4.01
C LEU A 441 0.22 -17.21 -5.02
N ALA A 442 -0.84 -16.44 -5.30
CA ALA A 442 -0.80 -15.34 -6.27
C ALA A 442 0.25 -14.28 -5.89
N ILE A 443 0.31 -13.88 -4.61
CA ILE A 443 1.33 -12.96 -4.09
C ILE A 443 2.74 -13.53 -4.29
N PHE A 444 2.96 -14.77 -3.85
CA PHE A 444 4.27 -15.40 -3.93
C PHE A 444 4.73 -15.59 -5.38
N LEU A 445 3.84 -16.08 -6.25
CA LEU A 445 4.12 -16.32 -7.66
C LEU A 445 4.35 -15.00 -8.42
N THR A 446 3.64 -13.92 -8.07
CA THR A 446 3.87 -12.60 -8.66
C THR A 446 5.34 -12.19 -8.49
N ILE A 447 5.90 -12.37 -7.29
CA ILE A 447 7.30 -12.02 -6.99
C ILE A 447 8.27 -13.04 -7.61
N MET A 448 7.91 -14.33 -7.61
CA MET A 448 8.78 -15.41 -8.09
C MET A 448 8.80 -15.57 -9.63
N SER A 449 7.82 -15.01 -10.34
CA SER A 449 7.63 -15.18 -11.80
C SER A 449 8.88 -14.84 -12.62
N ARG A 450 9.70 -13.89 -12.16
CA ARG A 450 10.97 -13.49 -12.78
C ARG A 450 12.15 -14.40 -12.40
N ILE A 451 12.09 -15.05 -11.23
CA ILE A 451 13.21 -15.84 -10.70
C ILE A 451 13.17 -17.26 -11.30
N ARG A 452 11.99 -17.72 -11.71
CA ARG A 452 11.76 -19.09 -12.19
C ARG A 452 11.01 -19.09 -13.52
N ASP A 453 11.76 -18.95 -14.59
CA ASP A 453 11.24 -18.95 -15.96
C ASP A 453 10.62 -20.31 -16.35
N ASP A 454 11.07 -21.40 -15.72
CA ASP A 454 10.54 -22.75 -15.93
C ASP A 454 9.15 -22.94 -15.32
N GLY A 455 8.77 -22.11 -14.35
CA GLY A 455 7.51 -22.20 -13.62
C GLY A 455 7.30 -23.52 -12.86
N ARG A 456 8.32 -24.37 -12.69
CA ARG A 456 8.16 -25.73 -12.14
C ARG A 456 8.24 -25.72 -10.62
N TYR A 457 7.17 -25.98 -9.89
CA TYR A 457 7.18 -25.97 -8.43
C TYR A 457 6.85 -27.34 -7.85
N GLU A 458 7.63 -27.78 -6.86
CA GLU A 458 7.24 -28.90 -6.02
C GLU A 458 6.16 -28.45 -5.04
N VAL A 459 5.07 -29.22 -4.94
CA VAL A 459 3.92 -28.91 -4.08
C VAL A 459 4.35 -28.72 -2.62
N GLN A 460 5.18 -29.61 -2.09
CA GLN A 460 5.70 -29.50 -0.72
C GLN A 460 6.46 -28.20 -0.50
N THR A 461 7.38 -27.86 -1.41
CA THR A 461 8.18 -26.63 -1.30
C THR A 461 7.30 -25.37 -1.32
N LEU A 462 6.22 -25.36 -2.12
CA LEU A 462 5.26 -24.25 -2.10
C LEU A 462 4.50 -24.17 -0.78
N LEU A 463 3.97 -25.30 -0.31
CA LEU A 463 3.21 -25.34 0.94
C LEU A 463 4.07 -24.93 2.15
N GLU A 464 5.32 -25.41 2.23
CA GLU A 464 6.27 -25.02 3.28
C GLU A 464 6.59 -23.52 3.29
N ARG A 465 6.46 -22.84 2.14
CA ARG A 465 6.69 -21.38 2.05
C ARG A 465 5.45 -20.56 2.39
N LEU A 466 4.26 -21.11 2.27
CA LEU A 466 3.00 -20.38 2.39
C LEU A 466 2.24 -20.72 3.68
N GLU A 467 2.42 -21.92 4.19
CA GLU A 467 1.70 -22.45 5.35
C GLU A 467 2.66 -22.79 6.51
N PRO A 468 2.15 -22.80 7.75
CA PRO A 468 2.92 -23.17 8.92
C PRO A 468 3.37 -24.64 8.85
N LYS A 469 4.57 -24.93 9.38
CA LYS A 469 5.17 -26.29 9.31
C LYS A 469 4.32 -27.32 10.06
N GLU A 470 3.67 -26.88 11.14
CA GLU A 470 2.75 -27.66 11.97
C GLU A 470 1.55 -28.17 11.16
N LEU A 471 1.12 -27.45 10.13
CA LEU A 471 0.03 -27.89 9.26
C LEU A 471 0.44 -29.16 8.51
N LEU A 472 1.62 -29.17 7.89
CA LEU A 472 2.12 -30.31 7.12
C LEU A 472 2.33 -31.54 8.01
N GLU A 473 2.84 -31.35 9.23
CA GLU A 473 2.96 -32.44 10.21
C GLU A 473 1.59 -33.01 10.60
N SER A 474 0.59 -32.13 10.80
CA SER A 474 -0.76 -32.56 11.18
C SER A 474 -1.50 -33.29 10.06
N VAL A 475 -1.27 -32.92 8.80
CA VAL A 475 -1.87 -33.54 7.60
C VAL A 475 -1.38 -34.98 7.38
N GLN A 476 -0.17 -35.30 7.84
CA GLN A 476 0.32 -36.68 7.81
C GLN A 476 -0.48 -37.57 8.77
N LYS A 477 -0.90 -37.05 9.92
CA LYS A 477 -1.57 -37.80 10.99
C LYS A 477 -3.11 -37.82 10.84
N ASP A 478 -3.70 -36.72 10.39
CA ASP A 478 -5.16 -36.53 10.35
C ASP A 478 -5.71 -36.57 8.91
N ARG A 479 -6.62 -37.53 8.66
CA ARG A 479 -7.28 -37.70 7.35
C ARG A 479 -8.17 -36.52 6.99
N LEU A 480 -8.88 -35.91 7.94
CA LEU A 480 -9.81 -34.81 7.65
C LEU A 480 -9.05 -33.56 7.24
N ARG A 481 -7.99 -33.21 7.97
CA ARG A 481 -7.09 -32.10 7.61
C ARG A 481 -6.45 -32.30 6.24
N ARG A 482 -6.08 -33.54 5.93
CA ARG A 482 -5.51 -33.91 4.64
C ARG A 482 -6.46 -33.67 3.47
N VAL A 483 -7.72 -34.10 3.59
CA VAL A 483 -8.73 -33.85 2.55
C VAL A 483 -8.95 -32.35 2.39
N LYS A 484 -9.14 -31.63 3.50
CA LYS A 484 -9.35 -30.18 3.48
C LYS A 484 -8.20 -29.42 2.83
N LEU A 485 -6.95 -29.78 3.09
CA LEU A 485 -5.79 -29.10 2.48
C LEU A 485 -5.78 -29.26 0.95
N ILE A 486 -6.18 -30.43 0.45
CA ILE A 486 -6.19 -30.65 -0.99
C ILE A 486 -7.37 -29.98 -1.66
N ASP A 487 -8.54 -30.01 -1.04
CA ASP A 487 -9.68 -29.26 -1.56
C ASP A 487 -9.32 -27.76 -1.65
N GLN A 488 -8.59 -27.24 -0.65
CA GLN A 488 -8.06 -25.88 -0.67
C GLN A 488 -6.99 -25.67 -1.75
N TRP A 489 -6.10 -26.63 -1.97
CA TRP A 489 -5.08 -26.57 -3.01
C TRP A 489 -5.69 -26.60 -4.41
N ASP A 490 -6.58 -27.55 -4.68
CA ASP A 490 -7.26 -27.73 -5.96
C ASP A 490 -8.13 -26.50 -6.29
N SER A 491 -8.83 -25.96 -5.27
CA SER A 491 -9.59 -24.71 -5.39
C SER A 491 -8.68 -23.51 -5.63
N ALA A 492 -7.50 -23.46 -4.99
CA ALA A 492 -6.54 -22.38 -5.19
C ALA A 492 -5.95 -22.38 -6.61
N LEU A 493 -5.59 -23.55 -7.14
CA LEU A 493 -5.14 -23.67 -8.52
C LEU A 493 -6.25 -23.31 -9.51
N LEU A 494 -7.50 -23.74 -9.27
CA LEU A 494 -8.63 -23.34 -10.11
C LEU A 494 -8.80 -21.82 -10.15
N THR A 495 -8.74 -21.19 -8.97
CA THR A 495 -8.81 -19.72 -8.84
C THR A 495 -7.71 -19.04 -9.66
N LEU A 496 -6.47 -19.50 -9.55
CA LEU A 496 -5.36 -18.94 -10.34
C LEU A 496 -5.60 -19.11 -11.85
N LYS A 497 -6.09 -20.27 -12.29
CA LYS A 497 -6.45 -20.53 -13.69
C LYS A 497 -7.54 -19.57 -14.19
N GLU A 498 -8.58 -19.34 -13.40
CA GLU A 498 -9.66 -18.40 -13.72
C GLU A 498 -9.16 -16.95 -13.84
N LEU A 499 -8.08 -16.59 -13.15
CA LEU A 499 -7.43 -15.27 -13.25
C LEU A 499 -6.43 -15.19 -14.42
N GLY A 500 -6.30 -16.25 -15.21
CA GLY A 500 -5.46 -16.30 -16.40
C GLY A 500 -4.03 -16.81 -16.17
N TRP A 501 -3.74 -17.46 -15.03
CA TRP A 501 -2.47 -18.19 -14.86
C TRP A 501 -2.48 -19.49 -15.66
N GLU A 502 -1.35 -19.82 -16.27
CA GLU A 502 -1.18 -21.11 -16.96
C GLU A 502 -0.75 -22.15 -15.93
N ILE A 503 -1.51 -23.25 -15.85
CA ILE A 503 -1.27 -24.32 -14.89
C ILE A 503 -1.23 -25.65 -15.63
N ASP A 504 -0.06 -26.27 -15.63
CA ASP A 504 0.16 -27.61 -16.14
C ASP A 504 0.68 -28.53 -15.03
N PHE A 505 0.59 -29.84 -15.25
CA PHE A 505 1.00 -30.86 -14.30
C PHE A 505 2.02 -31.78 -14.93
N ASP A 506 3.16 -31.99 -14.26
CA ASP A 506 4.18 -32.90 -14.75
C ASP A 506 3.62 -34.35 -14.76
N PRO A 507 3.49 -35.02 -15.92
CA PRO A 507 2.89 -36.35 -16.00
C PRO A 507 3.67 -37.42 -15.24
N VAL A 508 4.98 -37.21 -15.03
CA VAL A 508 5.83 -38.19 -14.33
C VAL A 508 5.62 -38.13 -12.83
N THR A 509 5.55 -36.92 -12.25
CA THR A 509 5.52 -36.72 -10.80
C THR A 509 4.13 -36.41 -10.27
N TYR A 510 3.22 -35.94 -11.13
CA TYR A 510 1.85 -35.57 -10.82
C TYR A 510 0.86 -36.35 -11.71
N PRO A 511 0.64 -37.66 -11.46
CA PRO A 511 -0.25 -38.48 -12.28
C PRO A 511 -1.73 -38.10 -12.12
N GLU A 512 -2.54 -38.40 -13.14
CA GLU A 512 -3.98 -38.05 -13.21
C GLU A 512 -4.78 -38.51 -11.99
N SER A 513 -4.44 -39.67 -11.41
CA SER A 513 -5.09 -40.19 -10.19
C SER A 513 -5.06 -39.26 -8.95
N ILE A 514 -4.17 -38.26 -8.92
CA ILE A 514 -4.05 -37.30 -7.80
C ILE A 514 -4.26 -35.85 -8.23
N ARG A 515 -4.53 -35.59 -9.52
CA ARG A 515 -4.76 -34.24 -10.07
C ARG A 515 -6.13 -33.68 -9.66
N PRO A 516 -6.31 -32.35 -9.71
CA PRO A 516 -7.62 -31.74 -9.54
C PRO A 516 -8.62 -32.22 -10.60
N SER A 517 -9.89 -32.39 -10.21
CA SER A 517 -10.94 -32.90 -11.11
C SER A 517 -11.12 -32.09 -12.39
N TRP A 518 -11.00 -30.76 -12.31
CA TRP A 518 -11.12 -29.85 -13.46
C TRP A 518 -9.99 -29.98 -14.49
N SER A 519 -8.93 -30.73 -14.17
CA SER A 519 -7.78 -30.95 -15.06
C SER A 519 -7.76 -32.34 -15.70
N LEU A 520 -8.71 -33.20 -15.34
CA LEU A 520 -8.81 -34.56 -15.87
C LEU A 520 -9.51 -34.53 -17.23
N SER A 521 -9.14 -35.48 -18.10
CA SER A 521 -9.88 -35.76 -19.34
C SER A 521 -11.23 -36.41 -19.01
N ASP A 522 -12.24 -36.17 -19.86
CA ASP A 522 -13.60 -36.71 -19.71
C ASP A 522 -13.65 -38.25 -19.59
N ASP A 523 -12.62 -38.95 -20.10
CA ASP A 523 -12.50 -40.42 -20.07
C ASP A 523 -11.94 -40.99 -18.75
N PHE A 524 -11.52 -40.16 -17.79
CA PHE A 524 -10.92 -40.63 -16.53
C PHE A 524 -11.96 -40.80 -15.42
N GLU A 525 -12.17 -42.03 -14.95
CA GLU A 525 -13.04 -42.29 -13.79
C GLU A 525 -12.41 -41.74 -12.50
N SER A 526 -12.85 -40.54 -12.09
CA SER A 526 -12.41 -39.90 -10.85
C SER A 526 -12.99 -40.65 -9.64
N GLY A 527 -12.17 -41.37 -8.89
CA GLY A 527 -12.67 -42.00 -7.66
C GLY A 527 -11.65 -42.58 -6.70
N TYR A 528 -10.52 -43.10 -7.23
CA TYR A 528 -9.58 -43.84 -6.38
C TYR A 528 -8.19 -43.22 -6.34
N ARG A 529 -7.86 -42.58 -5.20
CA ARG A 529 -6.49 -42.15 -4.92
C ARG A 529 -5.64 -43.34 -4.43
N PRO A 530 -4.48 -43.63 -5.04
CA PRO A 530 -3.68 -44.80 -4.72
C PRO A 530 -3.11 -44.79 -3.29
N ARG A 531 -2.68 -45.94 -2.76
CA ARG A 531 -2.00 -45.98 -1.45
C ARG A 531 -0.75 -45.09 -1.47
N ASN A 532 -0.50 -44.36 -0.37
CA ASN A 532 0.58 -43.37 -0.24
C ASN A 532 0.50 -42.18 -1.23
N TRP A 533 -0.68 -41.89 -1.78
CA TRP A 533 -0.88 -40.76 -2.68
C TRP A 533 -0.42 -39.41 -2.09
N LEU A 534 -0.51 -39.20 -0.77
CA LEU A 534 -0.08 -37.94 -0.13
C LEU A 534 1.42 -37.68 -0.32
N ALA A 535 2.26 -38.70 -0.13
CA ALA A 535 3.70 -38.56 -0.29
C ALA A 535 4.09 -38.31 -1.77
N THR A 536 3.31 -38.88 -2.69
CA THR A 536 3.46 -38.63 -4.13
C THR A 536 3.04 -37.20 -4.47
N TRP A 537 1.88 -36.76 -3.94
CA TRP A 537 1.36 -35.41 -4.15
C TRP A 537 2.28 -34.32 -3.60
N LEU A 538 2.85 -34.51 -2.41
CA LEU A 538 3.81 -33.56 -1.84
C LEU A 538 5.07 -33.40 -2.73
N LYS A 539 5.55 -34.49 -3.33
CA LYS A 539 6.70 -34.49 -4.26
C LYS A 539 6.33 -34.14 -5.70
N ALA A 540 5.05 -33.95 -5.99
CA ALA A 540 4.58 -33.71 -7.33
C ALA A 540 5.02 -32.33 -7.82
N ILE A 541 5.31 -32.21 -9.12
CA ILE A 541 5.68 -30.95 -9.74
C ILE A 541 4.47 -30.37 -10.46
N VAL A 542 4.05 -29.17 -10.05
CA VAL A 542 3.08 -28.33 -10.74
C VAL A 542 3.83 -27.26 -11.53
N ILE A 543 3.42 -26.99 -12.75
CA ILE A 543 4.00 -25.95 -13.60
C ILE A 543 3.03 -24.78 -13.57
N ILE A 544 3.44 -23.65 -13.00
CA ILE A 544 2.63 -22.45 -12.86
C ILE A 544 3.36 -21.29 -13.51
N LYS A 545 2.80 -20.74 -14.58
CA LYS A 545 3.34 -19.57 -15.29
C LYS A 545 2.37 -18.40 -15.21
N PRO A 546 2.88 -17.16 -15.19
CA PRO A 546 2.04 -15.97 -15.18
C PRO A 546 1.23 -15.88 -16.49
N SER A 547 0.25 -14.98 -16.54
CA SER A 547 -0.58 -14.81 -17.74
C SER A 547 0.25 -14.46 -18.98
N VAL A 548 -0.25 -14.80 -20.17
CA VAL A 548 0.42 -14.50 -21.46
C VAL A 548 0.85 -13.04 -21.55
N LYS A 549 0.00 -12.10 -21.12
CA LYS A 549 0.32 -10.65 -21.08
C LYS A 549 1.56 -10.34 -20.23
N ILE A 550 1.72 -11.02 -19.09
CA ILE A 550 2.90 -10.85 -18.23
C ILE A 550 4.11 -11.57 -18.85
N GLN A 551 3.93 -12.76 -19.43
CA GLN A 551 5.00 -13.49 -20.10
C GLN A 551 5.59 -12.70 -21.28
N GLU A 552 4.75 -12.06 -22.10
CA GLU A 552 5.17 -11.18 -23.19
C GLU A 552 6.00 -10.00 -22.66
N LYS A 553 5.53 -9.34 -21.59
CA LYS A 553 6.27 -8.23 -20.95
C LYS A 553 7.59 -8.69 -20.30
N LEU A 554 7.64 -9.90 -19.75
CA LEU A 554 8.86 -10.49 -19.18
C LEU A 554 9.85 -10.89 -20.28
N GLY A 555 9.38 -11.50 -21.38
CA GLY A 555 10.21 -11.96 -22.50
C GLY A 555 10.77 -10.83 -23.37
N ALA A 556 10.15 -9.65 -23.37
CA ALA A 556 10.64 -8.45 -24.05
C ALA A 556 11.90 -7.85 -23.40
N HIS A 557 12.24 -8.22 -22.16
CA HIS A 557 13.42 -7.77 -21.45
C HIS A 557 14.36 -8.96 -21.16
N VAL A 558 15.60 -8.90 -21.66
CA VAL A 558 16.63 -9.91 -21.38
C VAL A 558 16.75 -10.08 -19.85
N PRO A 559 16.53 -11.29 -19.30
CA PRO A 559 16.59 -11.50 -17.87
C PRO A 559 18.00 -11.20 -17.37
N VAL A 560 18.10 -10.35 -16.33
CA VAL A 560 19.29 -10.34 -15.47
C VAL A 560 19.28 -11.67 -14.73
N SER A 561 19.90 -12.67 -15.35
CA SER A 561 20.01 -14.02 -14.80
C SER A 561 20.70 -13.95 -13.44
N LEU A 562 19.99 -14.41 -12.39
CA LEU A 562 20.54 -14.61 -11.04
C LEU A 562 21.29 -15.94 -10.91
N LYS A 563 21.67 -16.53 -12.04
CA LYS A 563 22.74 -17.52 -12.10
C LYS A 563 23.79 -16.95 -13.04
N PRO A 564 25.10 -17.06 -12.75
CA PRO A 564 25.97 -17.29 -13.87
C PRO A 564 25.34 -18.48 -14.58
N GLU A 565 24.91 -18.27 -15.82
CA GLU A 565 24.97 -19.34 -16.77
C GLU A 565 26.40 -19.83 -16.61
N ARG A 566 26.59 -20.89 -15.82
CA ARG A 566 27.54 -21.88 -16.20
C ARG A 566 26.96 -22.28 -17.55
N THR A 567 27.38 -21.59 -18.60
CA THR A 567 27.79 -22.27 -19.81
C THR A 567 28.57 -23.43 -19.24
N HIS A 568 27.88 -24.55 -19.14
CA HIS A 568 28.51 -25.83 -19.16
C HIS A 568 29.11 -25.83 -20.57
N VAL A 569 30.23 -25.12 -20.74
CA VAL A 569 31.31 -25.70 -21.49
C VAL A 569 31.45 -27.04 -20.80
N PRO A 570 31.11 -28.16 -21.43
CA PRO A 570 31.41 -29.44 -20.85
C PRO A 570 32.90 -29.36 -20.53
N SER A 571 33.25 -29.25 -19.25
CA SER A 571 34.61 -29.57 -18.84
C SER A 571 34.83 -30.94 -19.43
N PRO A 572 35.83 -31.13 -20.32
CA PRO A 572 36.00 -32.39 -21.00
C PRO A 572 36.16 -33.43 -19.90
N VAL A 573 35.11 -34.25 -19.74
CA VAL A 573 35.17 -35.44 -18.92
C VAL A 573 36.25 -36.25 -19.60
N LEU A 574 37.39 -36.39 -18.94
CA LEU A 574 38.49 -37.21 -19.40
C LEU A 574 37.95 -38.64 -19.50
N THR A 575 37.46 -38.99 -20.69
CA THR A 575 36.94 -40.31 -21.01
C THR A 575 38.10 -41.29 -20.91
N ASN A 576 37.81 -42.53 -20.50
CA ASN A 576 38.84 -43.55 -20.31
C ASN A 576 39.68 -43.78 -21.60
N ASP A 577 39.05 -43.56 -22.75
CA ASP A 577 39.68 -43.62 -24.08
C ASP A 577 40.68 -42.49 -24.33
N ALA A 578 40.43 -41.29 -23.78
CA ALA A 578 41.35 -40.15 -23.87
C ALA A 578 42.63 -40.40 -23.06
N ILE A 579 42.53 -41.07 -21.90
CA ILE A 579 43.69 -41.46 -21.08
C ILE A 579 44.52 -42.54 -21.80
N GLN A 580 43.86 -43.50 -22.47
CA GLN A 580 44.55 -44.53 -23.24
C GLN A 580 45.28 -43.92 -24.45
N ALA A 581 44.61 -43.05 -25.22
CA ALA A 581 45.22 -42.36 -26.36
C ALA A 581 46.41 -41.48 -25.94
N ALA A 582 46.34 -40.83 -24.78
CA ALA A 582 47.42 -40.03 -24.22
C ALA A 582 48.65 -40.86 -23.81
N LEU A 583 48.41 -42.05 -23.24
CA LEU A 583 49.47 -42.99 -22.89
C LEU A 583 50.19 -43.49 -24.15
N ASP A 584 49.43 -43.81 -25.19
CA ASP A 584 49.98 -44.29 -26.47
C ASP A 584 50.76 -43.16 -27.18
N ALA A 585 50.27 -41.92 -27.16
CA ALA A 585 50.95 -40.75 -27.72
C ALA A 585 52.27 -40.40 -27.00
N LYS A 586 52.33 -40.60 -25.67
CA LYS A 586 53.56 -40.40 -24.88
C LYS A 586 54.45 -41.64 -24.78
N GLY A 587 54.09 -42.75 -25.43
CA GLY A 587 54.83 -44.02 -25.35
C GLY A 587 54.92 -44.60 -23.94
N MET A 588 54.01 -44.21 -23.04
CA MET A 588 54.00 -44.62 -21.65
C MET A 588 53.15 -45.88 -21.46
N THR A 589 53.73 -46.87 -20.78
CA THR A 589 52.99 -48.10 -20.44
C THR A 589 52.13 -47.91 -19.20
N LYS A 590 51.09 -48.73 -19.06
CA LYS A 590 50.18 -48.74 -17.89
C LYS A 590 50.92 -48.98 -16.56
N ALA A 591 52.06 -49.67 -16.61
CA ALA A 591 52.90 -49.90 -15.44
C ALA A 591 53.64 -48.61 -15.02
N GLN A 592 54.19 -47.86 -15.99
CA GLN A 592 54.87 -46.59 -15.73
C GLN A 592 53.91 -45.52 -15.19
N LEU A 593 52.65 -45.51 -15.64
CA LEU A 593 51.63 -44.61 -15.06
C LEU A 593 51.28 -45.02 -13.62
N ALA A 594 51.20 -46.32 -13.34
CA ALA A 594 50.93 -46.84 -11.99
C ALA A 594 52.07 -46.48 -11.02
N ASP A 595 53.32 -46.63 -11.45
CA ASP A 595 54.51 -46.27 -10.68
C ASP A 595 54.59 -44.76 -10.44
N ALA A 596 54.31 -43.94 -11.45
CA ALA A 596 54.32 -42.48 -11.33
C ALA A 596 53.22 -41.94 -10.39
N LEU A 597 52.08 -42.63 -10.30
CA LEU A 597 50.98 -42.27 -9.39
C LEU A 597 51.10 -42.93 -8.01
N GLN A 598 52.08 -43.82 -7.81
CA GLN A 598 52.21 -44.69 -6.61
C GLN A 598 50.94 -45.51 -6.33
N VAL A 599 50.36 -46.11 -7.37
CA VAL A 599 49.13 -46.91 -7.27
C VAL A 599 49.32 -48.27 -7.90
N ASP A 600 48.56 -49.27 -7.44
CA ASP A 600 48.59 -50.62 -8.02
C ASP A 600 48.17 -50.61 -9.51
N ARG A 601 48.93 -51.32 -10.34
CA ARG A 601 48.70 -51.47 -11.79
C ARG A 601 47.29 -51.98 -12.13
N SER A 602 46.69 -52.80 -11.26
CA SER A 602 45.32 -53.28 -11.41
C SER A 602 44.30 -52.16 -11.29
N LEU A 603 44.56 -51.11 -10.52
CA LEU A 603 43.65 -49.97 -10.37
C LEU A 603 43.64 -49.11 -11.63
N VAL A 604 44.81 -48.83 -12.22
CA VAL A 604 44.93 -48.13 -13.51
C VAL A 604 44.21 -48.90 -14.62
N THR A 605 44.33 -50.23 -14.61
CA THR A 605 43.62 -51.09 -15.58
C THR A 605 42.10 -51.02 -15.40
N ARG A 606 41.60 -50.91 -14.16
CA ARG A 606 40.17 -50.77 -13.87
C ARG A 606 39.64 -49.38 -14.22
N TRP A 607 40.44 -48.33 -14.08
CA TRP A 607 40.10 -46.98 -14.55
C TRP A 607 39.94 -46.96 -16.07
N LEU A 608 40.92 -47.50 -16.81
CA LEU A 608 40.87 -47.53 -18.28
C LEU A 608 39.71 -48.39 -18.83
N LYS A 609 39.26 -49.40 -18.07
CA LYS A 609 38.09 -50.23 -18.43
C LYS A 609 36.75 -49.64 -17.95
N GLY A 610 36.75 -48.46 -17.31
CA GLY A 610 35.55 -47.82 -16.77
C GLY A 610 34.90 -48.54 -15.57
N GLN A 611 35.60 -49.48 -14.95
CA GLN A 611 35.08 -50.28 -13.83
C GLN A 611 35.17 -49.55 -12.49
N ARG A 612 35.94 -48.45 -12.42
CA ARG A 612 36.02 -47.56 -11.25
C ARG A 612 36.19 -46.11 -11.72
N THR A 613 35.57 -45.19 -11.00
CA THR A 613 35.76 -43.75 -11.18
C THR A 613 37.12 -43.31 -10.64
N ILE A 614 37.79 -42.42 -11.36
CA ILE A 614 39.08 -41.84 -10.97
C ILE A 614 38.81 -40.75 -9.93
N GLN A 615 39.48 -40.82 -8.77
CA GLN A 615 39.33 -39.78 -7.76
C GLN A 615 39.99 -38.47 -8.23
N PRO A 616 39.45 -37.28 -7.83
CA PRO A 616 39.93 -35.98 -8.31
C PRO A 616 41.44 -35.77 -8.12
N LYS A 617 42.01 -36.24 -7.00
CA LYS A 617 43.44 -36.17 -6.71
C LYS A 617 44.31 -36.88 -7.75
N HIS A 618 43.89 -38.05 -8.23
CA HIS A 618 44.61 -38.78 -9.26
C HIS A 618 44.38 -38.19 -10.65
N LEU A 619 43.24 -37.54 -10.87
CA LEU A 619 42.91 -36.88 -12.13
C LEU A 619 43.80 -35.66 -12.37
N GLU A 620 44.07 -34.85 -11.34
CA GLU A 620 45.04 -33.74 -11.41
C GLU A 620 46.47 -34.23 -11.66
N GLN A 621 46.88 -35.32 -11.01
CA GLN A 621 48.20 -35.92 -11.23
C GLN A 621 48.35 -36.50 -12.64
N ILE A 622 47.31 -37.16 -13.17
CA ILE A 622 47.27 -37.65 -14.55
C ILE A 622 47.35 -36.49 -15.53
N LYS A 623 46.63 -35.38 -15.29
CA LYS A 623 46.71 -34.17 -16.11
C LYS A 623 48.11 -33.54 -16.09
N MET A 624 48.76 -33.46 -14.92
CA MET A 624 50.14 -32.96 -14.85
C MET A 624 51.15 -33.88 -15.57
N LEU A 625 50.98 -35.20 -15.48
CA LEU A 625 51.89 -36.16 -16.13
C LEU A 625 51.68 -36.25 -17.65
N LEU A 626 50.43 -36.16 -18.10
CA LEU A 626 50.06 -36.32 -19.51
C LEU A 626 49.94 -34.99 -20.27
N GLY A 627 49.83 -33.85 -19.59
CA GLY A 627 49.66 -32.52 -20.18
C GLY A 627 48.18 -32.14 -20.37
N ASP A 628 47.88 -30.84 -20.41
CA ASP A 628 46.51 -30.36 -20.65
C ASP A 628 46.06 -30.73 -22.08
N PHE A 629 44.92 -31.41 -22.17
CA PHE A 629 44.35 -31.92 -23.42
C PHE A 629 43.70 -30.85 -24.31
N GLU A 630 44.15 -29.59 -24.24
CA GLU A 630 43.53 -28.45 -24.95
C GLU A 630 44.33 -27.93 -26.15
N GLN A 631 45.42 -28.58 -26.56
CA GLN A 631 46.16 -28.18 -27.76
C GLN A 631 46.42 -29.37 -28.68
N ASP A 632 45.46 -29.69 -29.55
CA ASP A 632 45.69 -30.24 -30.92
C ASP A 632 44.41 -30.56 -31.73
N MET A 633 43.35 -29.76 -31.58
CA MET A 633 42.18 -29.78 -32.51
C MET A 633 41.94 -28.40 -33.18
N GLY A 634 43.01 -27.61 -33.34
CA GLY A 634 42.96 -26.26 -33.93
C GLY A 634 43.83 -26.03 -35.18
N THR A 635 44.60 -27.02 -35.64
CA THR A 635 45.67 -26.83 -36.65
C THR A 635 45.57 -27.75 -37.86
N LEU A 636 44.36 -28.18 -38.24
CA LEU A 636 44.14 -28.99 -39.46
C LEU A 636 43.04 -28.47 -40.40
N SER A 637 42.64 -27.19 -40.29
CA SER A 637 41.79 -26.55 -41.30
C SER A 637 42.32 -25.17 -41.67
N GLN A 638 43.42 -25.13 -42.45
CA GLN A 638 43.71 -24.08 -43.43
C GLN A 638 45.00 -24.40 -44.22
N LYS A 639 44.91 -24.28 -45.57
CA LYS A 639 45.89 -24.56 -46.66
C LYS A 639 45.93 -26.05 -47.08
N THR A 640 45.50 -26.43 -48.28
CA THR A 640 46.06 -26.02 -49.59
C THR A 640 45.06 -26.27 -50.76
N MET A 641 44.78 -25.20 -51.55
CA MET A 641 44.45 -25.01 -53.00
C MET A 641 44.06 -26.18 -53.96
N PRO A 642 43.45 -25.95 -55.17
CA PRO A 642 43.42 -24.70 -55.96
C PRO A 642 42.10 -24.27 -56.64
N LEU A 643 42.17 -23.02 -57.13
CA LEU A 643 41.40 -22.39 -58.22
C LEU A 643 40.93 -23.35 -59.33
N ILE A 644 39.62 -23.32 -59.65
CA ILE A 644 39.11 -23.27 -61.04
C ILE A 644 37.88 -22.35 -61.07
N THR A 645 38.03 -21.28 -61.85
CA THR A 645 37.05 -20.30 -62.31
C THR A 645 35.84 -20.97 -63.00
N TYR A 646 34.61 -20.47 -62.85
CA TYR A 646 33.74 -20.17 -64.00
C TYR A 646 32.61 -19.18 -63.62
N HIS A 647 32.39 -18.31 -64.60
CA HIS A 647 31.55 -17.12 -64.70
C HIS A 647 30.10 -17.17 -64.18
N LEU A 648 29.69 -16.00 -63.68
CA LEU A 648 28.34 -15.44 -63.75
C LEU A 648 27.68 -15.63 -65.13
N THR A 649 26.41 -16.01 -65.13
CA THR A 649 25.41 -15.38 -66.02
C THR A 649 24.05 -15.32 -65.34
N ASN A 650 23.49 -14.10 -65.34
CA ASN A 650 22.09 -13.74 -65.16
C ASN A 650 21.08 -14.76 -65.70
N THR A 651 20.01 -14.99 -64.94
CA THR A 651 18.65 -14.46 -65.20
C THR A 651 17.81 -14.58 -63.95
#